data_AF-A0A9J5YUX1-F1
#
_entry.id   AF-A0A9J5YUX1-F1
#
_cell.length_a   1.000
_cell.length_b   1.000
_cell.length_c   1.000
_cell.angle_alpha   90.00
_cell.angle_beta   90.00
_cell.angle_gamma   90.00
#
_symmetry.space_group_name_H-M   'P 1'
#
loop_
_entity.id
_entity.type
_entity.pdbx_description
1 polymer ?
#
loop_
_entity_poly.entity_id
_entity_poly.type
_entity_poly.pdbx_seq_one_letter_code
_entity_poly.pdbx_strand_id
1 'polypeptide(L)'
;MATVNEIASLTYLGLSKVVFPKRCRLGNPQTWLKWRSSWVLGGVGCSSRNPSVVNPRRNGFKLFNSVELGSFVTSDDEEKNEMSDCFFEAIEELERMTREPSDVLEEMNERLSDRELQLVLVYFAQEGRDSWCALEVFEWLRKENRVDKETMELMVSIMCGWVQKLIGSKSEAGDVVDLLVDMDCVGLNPSFSMVEKVISLYWDAGEREGAVSFVKEVLRRHIAYSDGNVDGHKAGPAGYLAWKMMEEGNYKDAVKLVIDIRECGLKPELYSYLIAMTAVVKELNEFGKALRKLKGFARTGLVAELDLENLRLIEEYQADLLAEGVRLSDWLIQEGGPSLFGVVHERLLAMYVCAGRGIEAERHLWQMKLSGKEVTADLQDIVLAICASQKELGPISRLLTGMEASSSLQKKKTLSWLLRGYIKGGHLENAAETVIKMLDLGLYPDFLDRAAVLQRLRRRIQQSGSLETYLNLCKHLSDASLIGPCLNWVVMIRGSRFRLKGWQQAAVAVGSAVGALLDPRRADLIAALGETTGKPAFDRVLERMKKSPEGREILLEQPRVISTNVGHAWDLPDNTFGAAYARFMGSRNFSPDDRPPVRFMETEELAYVAMRAREVHDFWHTLFDLPTNLIGETALKVIEFEQMLLPMCLMSVLGGTARFSDKQRSLFYQHYFPWALKAGARSTDLMCVYYEKHFHEDLEDVRRKWGIIPAPPPPRPNATIAVPL
;
A
#
# COMPACT_ATOMS: atom_id res chain seq x y z
N MET A 1 19.22 6.97 6.43
CA MET A 1 18.01 7.12 7.26
C MET A 1 17.08 8.11 6.58
N ALA A 2 15.82 7.74 6.35
CA ALA A 2 14.88 8.60 5.64
C ALA A 2 14.64 9.93 6.38
N THR A 3 14.61 11.03 5.64
CA THR A 3 14.27 12.36 6.18
C THR A 3 12.77 12.44 6.47
N VAL A 4 12.35 13.36 7.34
CA VAL A 4 10.91 13.58 7.65
C VAL A 4 10.08 13.79 6.37
N ASN A 5 10.68 14.39 5.33
CA ASN A 5 10.06 14.59 4.02
C ASN A 5 9.75 13.27 3.29
N GLU A 6 10.60 12.25 3.42
CA GLU A 6 10.38 10.93 2.78
C GLU A 6 9.30 10.12 3.52
N ILE A 7 9.21 10.24 4.85
CA ILE A 7 8.26 9.48 5.67
C ILE A 7 6.86 10.12 5.60
N ALA A 8 6.76 11.46 5.65
CA ALA A 8 5.49 12.17 5.73
C ALA A 8 4.81 12.37 4.35
N SER A 9 5.57 12.43 3.25
CA SER A 9 5.00 12.65 1.90
C SER A 9 4.14 11.47 1.40
N LEU A 10 4.44 10.24 1.87
CA LEU A 10 3.77 9.04 1.40
C LEU A 10 2.47 8.71 2.15
N THR A 11 2.29 9.18 3.39
CA THR A 11 1.22 8.67 4.25
C THR A 11 0.04 9.60 4.49
N TYR A 12 0.19 10.93 4.41
CA TYR A 12 -0.85 11.80 4.97
C TYR A 12 -1.96 12.26 4.01
N LEU A 13 -1.77 12.20 2.67
CA LEU A 13 -2.71 12.84 1.72
C LEU A 13 -3.52 11.94 0.78
N GLY A 14 -3.30 10.63 0.70
CA GLY A 14 -4.18 9.76 -0.11
C GLY A 14 -4.32 10.19 -1.59
N LEU A 15 -3.25 10.72 -2.20
CA LEU A 15 -3.18 11.03 -3.62
C LEU A 15 -2.05 10.22 -4.24
N SER A 16 -2.37 9.00 -4.66
CA SER A 16 -1.56 8.28 -5.63
C SER A 16 -1.56 9.07 -6.94
N LYS A 17 -0.48 9.80 -7.23
CA LYS A 17 -0.16 10.10 -8.63
C LYS A 17 0.19 8.77 -9.29
N VAL A 18 -0.64 8.36 -10.24
CA VAL A 18 -0.26 7.36 -11.24
C VAL A 18 0.97 7.91 -11.96
N VAL A 19 2.15 7.46 -11.55
CA VAL A 19 3.37 7.64 -12.32
C VAL A 19 3.47 6.43 -13.24
N PHE A 20 3.21 6.67 -14.53
CA PHE A 20 3.60 5.72 -15.57
C PHE A 20 5.11 5.47 -15.46
N PRO A 21 5.58 4.21 -15.39
CA PRO A 21 7.00 3.93 -15.33
C PRO A 21 7.64 4.36 -16.64
N LYS A 22 8.50 5.39 -16.59
CA LYS A 22 9.49 5.61 -17.65
C LYS A 22 10.43 4.40 -17.63
N ARG A 23 10.49 3.69 -18.75
CA ARG A 23 11.55 2.73 -19.09
C ARG A 23 12.92 3.34 -18.76
N CYS A 24 13.58 2.82 -17.74
CA CYS A 24 15.03 2.86 -17.63
C CYS A 24 15.53 1.42 -17.74
N ARG A 25 16.52 1.24 -18.60
CA ARG A 25 17.07 -0.05 -19.03
C ARG A 25 17.69 -0.79 -17.85
N LEU A 26 17.34 -2.07 -17.74
CA LEU A 26 18.02 -3.06 -16.92
C LEU A 26 19.50 -3.14 -17.33
N GLY A 27 20.39 -2.74 -16.41
CA GLY A 27 21.76 -3.23 -16.37
C GLY A 27 21.76 -4.59 -15.69
N ASN A 28 22.33 -5.57 -16.37
CA ASN A 28 22.39 -6.99 -16.03
C ASN A 28 23.35 -7.23 -14.85
N PRO A 29 22.98 -8.05 -13.85
CA PRO A 29 23.94 -8.94 -13.21
C PRO A 29 23.41 -10.37 -13.23
N GLN A 30 24.00 -11.18 -14.12
CA GLN A 30 23.89 -12.63 -14.06
C GLN A 30 24.76 -13.17 -12.92
N THR A 31 24.35 -14.34 -12.42
CA THR A 31 24.97 -15.20 -11.40
C THR A 31 24.72 -14.67 -9.97
N TRP A 32 24.00 -15.37 -9.08
CA TRP A 32 24.10 -16.76 -8.70
C TRP A 32 22.76 -17.33 -8.21
N LEU A 33 22.47 -18.58 -8.54
CA LEU A 33 21.29 -19.31 -8.09
C LEU A 33 21.71 -20.73 -7.73
N LYS A 34 21.13 -21.19 -6.62
CA LYS A 34 20.98 -22.56 -6.09
C LYS A 34 21.99 -22.94 -5.02
N TRP A 35 21.49 -23.14 -3.79
CA TRP A 35 21.54 -24.46 -3.16
C TRP A 35 20.18 -24.76 -2.52
N ARG A 36 19.62 -25.92 -2.88
CA ARG A 36 18.47 -26.57 -2.25
C ARG A 36 18.99 -27.65 -1.32
N SER A 37 18.25 -27.82 -0.24
CA SER A 37 18.33 -28.85 0.79
C SER A 37 18.41 -30.29 0.26
N SER A 38 19.12 -31.15 1.00
CA SER A 38 18.79 -32.57 1.10
C SER A 38 19.20 -33.11 2.48
N TRP A 39 18.20 -33.56 3.22
CA TRP A 39 18.32 -34.41 4.40
C TRP A 39 18.57 -35.85 3.95
N VAL A 40 19.52 -36.57 4.58
CA VAL A 40 19.53 -38.05 4.61
C VAL A 40 20.04 -38.55 5.97
N LEU A 41 19.27 -39.46 6.56
CA LEU A 41 19.49 -40.20 7.79
C LEU A 41 20.42 -41.42 7.60
N GLY A 42 21.11 -41.81 8.67
CA GLY A 42 21.69 -43.15 8.90
C GLY A 42 23.01 -43.04 9.67
N GLY A 43 23.31 -43.78 10.74
CA GLY A 43 22.72 -44.95 11.37
C GLY A 43 23.84 -45.55 12.26
N VAL A 44 23.47 -46.02 13.45
CA VAL A 44 24.35 -46.49 14.54
C VAL A 44 25.14 -47.77 14.18
N GLY A 45 26.37 -47.90 14.70
CA GLY A 45 27.08 -49.19 14.77
C GLY A 45 28.34 -49.16 15.65
N CYS A 46 28.24 -49.66 16.88
CA CYS A 46 29.39 -49.98 17.74
C CYS A 46 30.08 -51.28 17.30
N SER A 47 31.42 -51.34 17.35
CA SER A 47 32.11 -52.56 17.81
C SER A 47 33.52 -52.24 18.33
N SER A 48 33.85 -52.86 19.46
CA SER A 48 35.13 -52.86 20.17
C SER A 48 36.11 -53.90 19.61
N ARG A 49 37.42 -53.60 19.55
CA ARG A 49 38.54 -54.53 19.84
C ARG A 49 39.91 -53.82 19.75
N ASN A 50 40.70 -53.94 20.83
CA ASN A 50 42.16 -53.69 20.92
C ASN A 50 42.91 -55.04 20.87
N PRO A 51 44.26 -55.09 20.84
CA PRO A 51 45.22 -54.29 20.07
C PRO A 51 46.25 -55.19 19.34
N SER A 52 46.85 -54.74 18.24
CA SER A 52 48.11 -55.33 17.77
C SER A 52 48.94 -54.31 17.01
N VAL A 53 50.17 -54.15 17.50
CA VAL A 53 51.25 -53.29 16.99
C VAL A 53 51.53 -53.56 15.52
N VAL A 54 51.39 -52.52 14.69
CA VAL A 54 51.94 -52.45 13.33
C VAL A 54 52.45 -51.03 13.11
N ASN A 55 53.70 -50.94 12.62
CA ASN A 55 54.50 -49.74 12.31
C ASN A 55 53.70 -48.50 11.86
N PRO A 56 54.12 -47.27 12.26
CA PRO A 56 53.47 -46.05 11.81
C PRO A 56 53.88 -45.77 10.37
N ARG A 57 53.07 -46.24 9.41
CA ARG A 57 53.04 -45.64 8.08
C ARG A 57 52.24 -44.36 8.20
N ARG A 58 52.85 -43.23 7.78
CA ARG A 58 52.25 -41.92 7.51
C ARG A 58 50.77 -42.08 7.11
N ASN A 59 49.88 -41.93 8.08
CA ASN A 59 48.44 -41.91 7.82
C ASN A 59 48.11 -40.46 7.47
N GLY A 60 47.56 -40.27 6.27
CA GLY A 60 47.29 -38.96 5.70
C GLY A 60 46.48 -38.08 6.66
N PHE A 61 46.97 -36.85 6.84
CA PHE A 61 46.18 -35.74 7.35
C PHE A 61 44.91 -35.62 6.51
N LYS A 62 43.76 -35.99 7.09
CA LYS A 62 42.47 -35.58 6.57
C LYS A 62 42.09 -34.31 7.30
N LEU A 63 42.34 -33.15 6.68
CA LEU A 63 41.57 -31.95 6.97
C LEU A 63 40.09 -32.35 6.80
N PHE A 64 39.32 -32.36 7.88
CA PHE A 64 37.88 -32.59 7.77
C PHE A 64 37.27 -31.36 7.09
N ASN A 65 36.52 -31.58 6.01
CA ASN A 65 35.76 -30.55 5.29
C ASN A 65 34.65 -29.98 6.18
N SER A 66 34.96 -29.03 7.05
CA SER A 66 33.98 -28.08 7.60
C SER A 66 33.81 -26.94 6.59
N VAL A 67 32.57 -26.72 6.16
CA VAL A 67 32.15 -26.26 4.83
C VAL A 67 32.50 -24.80 4.44
N GLU A 68 33.34 -24.06 5.15
CA GLU A 68 33.74 -22.69 4.75
C GLU A 68 35.26 -22.40 4.75
N LEU A 69 36.11 -23.27 5.30
CA LEU A 69 37.58 -23.06 5.32
C LEU A 69 38.31 -23.57 4.07
N GLY A 70 37.64 -24.38 3.24
CA GLY A 70 38.24 -24.97 2.04
C GLY A 70 38.60 -23.95 0.96
N SER A 71 37.90 -22.81 0.85
CA SER A 71 38.12 -21.85 -0.23
C SER A 71 39.37 -20.99 -0.07
N PHE A 72 39.84 -20.75 1.16
CA PHE A 72 41.13 -20.07 1.41
C PHE A 72 42.33 -21.01 1.19
N VAL A 73 42.06 -22.33 1.17
CA VAL A 73 43.09 -23.34 0.90
C VAL A 73 43.24 -23.60 -0.61
N THR A 74 42.20 -23.35 -1.41
CA THR A 74 42.17 -23.65 -2.85
C THR A 74 42.06 -22.39 -3.72
N SER A 75 43.12 -21.58 -3.77
CA SER A 75 43.35 -20.71 -4.93
C SER A 75 44.42 -21.37 -5.81
N ASP A 76 43.95 -22.04 -6.85
CA ASP A 76 44.59 -22.22 -8.17
C ASP A 76 46.03 -22.75 -8.33
N ASP A 77 46.64 -23.36 -7.32
CA ASP A 77 47.85 -24.17 -7.53
C ASP A 77 47.57 -25.66 -7.27
N GLU A 78 47.09 -26.37 -8.30
CA GLU A 78 47.14 -27.83 -8.40
C GLU A 78 48.58 -28.36 -8.64
N GLU A 79 49.59 -27.72 -8.03
CA GLU A 79 50.94 -28.29 -7.93
C GLU A 79 51.17 -28.78 -6.50
N LYS A 80 51.67 -30.02 -6.40
CA LYS A 80 51.97 -30.73 -5.16
C LYS A 80 52.88 -29.92 -4.23
N ASN A 81 52.32 -29.15 -3.31
CA ASN A 81 53.03 -28.71 -2.13
C ASN A 81 52.93 -29.81 -1.07
N GLU A 82 53.86 -30.76 -1.10
CA GLU A 82 54.10 -31.66 0.03
C GLU A 82 54.42 -30.78 1.24
N MET A 83 53.54 -30.77 2.24
CA MET A 83 53.80 -30.09 3.53
C MET A 83 55.15 -30.56 4.07
N SER A 84 56.02 -29.62 4.45
CA SER A 84 57.38 -29.98 4.84
C SER A 84 57.38 -30.85 6.11
N ASP A 85 58.41 -31.69 6.28
CA ASP A 85 58.60 -32.41 7.55
C ASP A 85 58.76 -31.43 8.74
N CYS A 86 59.20 -30.19 8.49
CA CYS A 86 59.29 -29.12 9.49
C CYS A 86 57.91 -28.65 9.97
N PHE A 87 56.89 -28.64 9.10
CA PHE A 87 55.51 -28.31 9.49
C PHE A 87 54.94 -29.35 10.47
N PHE A 88 55.17 -30.64 10.22
CA PHE A 88 54.71 -31.71 11.13
C PHE A 88 55.45 -31.69 12.46
N GLU A 89 56.76 -31.42 12.44
CA GLU A 89 57.57 -31.21 13.65
C GLU A 89 57.02 -30.04 14.49
N ALA A 90 56.62 -28.94 13.84
CA ALA A 90 56.04 -27.78 14.52
C ALA A 90 54.70 -28.13 15.21
N ILE A 91 53.83 -28.86 14.52
CA ILE A 91 52.56 -29.32 15.10
C ILE A 91 52.80 -30.25 16.29
N GLU A 92 53.72 -31.21 16.17
CA GLU A 92 54.00 -32.18 17.23
C GLU A 92 54.56 -31.51 18.50
N GLU A 93 55.48 -30.55 18.34
CA GLU A 93 56.04 -29.80 19.46
C GLU A 93 55.01 -28.86 20.12
N LEU A 94 54.17 -28.19 19.32
CA LEU A 94 53.08 -27.35 19.83
C LEU A 94 52.01 -28.19 20.55
N GLU A 95 51.67 -29.39 20.05
CA GLU A 95 50.73 -30.30 20.72
C GLU A 95 51.27 -30.89 22.02
N ARG A 96 52.59 -31.07 22.13
CA ARG A 96 53.23 -31.55 23.36
C ARG A 96 53.11 -30.57 24.52
N MET A 97 52.88 -29.28 24.25
CA MET A 97 52.77 -28.20 25.24
C MET A 97 53.90 -28.20 26.29
N THR A 98 55.11 -28.61 25.92
CA THR A 98 56.24 -28.65 26.86
C THR A 98 57.02 -27.34 26.96
N ARG A 99 56.79 -26.41 26.03
CA ARG A 99 57.40 -25.07 25.91
C ARG A 99 56.31 -24.08 25.54
N GLU A 100 56.54 -22.79 25.75
CA GLU A 100 55.60 -21.76 25.28
C GLU A 100 55.54 -21.78 23.75
N PRO A 101 54.36 -21.63 23.12
CA PRO A 101 54.20 -21.65 21.67
C PRO A 101 55.13 -20.68 20.94
N SER A 102 55.38 -19.50 21.52
CA SER A 102 56.31 -18.50 21.00
C SER A 102 57.74 -19.02 20.87
N ASP A 103 58.22 -19.79 21.85
CA ASP A 103 59.60 -20.32 21.86
C ASP A 103 59.80 -21.37 20.78
N VAL A 104 58.77 -22.18 20.51
CA VAL A 104 58.77 -23.19 19.44
C VAL A 104 58.74 -22.50 18.07
N LEU A 105 57.90 -21.47 17.92
CA LEU A 105 57.77 -20.73 16.67
C LEU A 105 59.01 -19.89 16.36
N GLU A 106 59.67 -19.28 17.35
CA GLU A 106 60.91 -18.52 17.18
C GLU A 106 62.05 -19.41 16.64
N GLU A 107 62.19 -20.63 17.17
CA GLU A 107 63.17 -21.61 16.69
C GLU A 107 62.88 -22.08 15.25
N MET A 108 61.61 -22.10 14.85
CA MET A 108 61.15 -22.56 13.54
C MET A 108 60.90 -21.43 12.54
N ASN A 109 61.17 -20.16 12.89
CA ASN A 109 60.80 -18.98 12.12
C ASN A 109 61.32 -19.01 10.67
N GLU A 110 62.60 -19.32 10.51
CA GLU A 110 63.29 -19.42 9.19
C GLU A 110 62.97 -20.72 8.44
N ARG A 111 62.35 -21.70 9.12
CA ARG A 111 62.07 -23.04 8.59
C ARG A 111 60.65 -23.19 8.04
N LEU A 112 59.74 -22.30 8.43
CA LEU A 112 58.32 -22.34 8.04
C LEU A 112 57.97 -21.20 7.09
N SER A 113 57.35 -21.56 5.96
CA SER A 113 56.76 -20.59 5.04
C SER A 113 55.53 -19.89 5.65
N ASP A 114 55.18 -18.71 5.14
CA ASP A 114 53.95 -17.99 5.57
C ASP A 114 52.70 -18.86 5.38
N ARG A 115 52.67 -19.68 4.33
CA ARG A 115 51.58 -20.62 4.06
C ARG A 115 51.51 -21.74 5.09
N GLU A 116 52.65 -22.28 5.52
CA GLU A 116 52.68 -23.30 6.56
C GLU A 116 52.25 -22.74 7.91
N LEU A 117 52.59 -21.49 8.22
CA LEU A 117 52.12 -20.83 9.44
C LEU A 117 50.61 -20.56 9.42
N GLN A 118 50.04 -20.17 8.27
CA GLN A 118 48.58 -20.12 8.09
C GLN A 118 47.93 -21.50 8.29
N LEU A 119 48.58 -22.58 7.84
CA LEU A 119 48.09 -23.93 8.06
C LEU A 119 48.19 -24.36 9.53
N VAL A 120 49.23 -23.95 10.26
CA VAL A 120 49.35 -24.16 11.72
C VAL A 120 48.21 -23.46 12.45
N LEU A 121 47.90 -22.21 12.07
CA LEU A 121 46.73 -21.48 12.60
C LEU A 121 45.42 -22.26 12.36
N VAL A 122 45.17 -22.68 11.12
CA VAL A 122 43.96 -23.45 10.77
C VAL A 122 43.92 -24.78 11.52
N TYR A 123 45.07 -25.42 11.75
CA TYR A 123 45.16 -26.68 12.46
C TYR A 123 44.72 -26.56 13.92
N PHE A 124 45.27 -25.61 14.67
CA PHE A 124 44.90 -25.40 16.06
C PHE A 124 43.52 -24.77 16.23
N ALA A 125 42.98 -24.14 15.18
CA ALA A 125 41.61 -23.62 15.18
C ALA A 125 40.51 -24.68 15.01
N GLN A 126 40.85 -25.92 14.63
CA GLN A 126 39.89 -27.01 14.42
C GLN A 126 39.30 -27.57 15.73
N GLU A 127 38.20 -28.31 15.60
CA GLU A 127 37.48 -28.87 16.75
C GLU A 127 38.32 -29.86 17.56
N GLY A 128 38.31 -29.69 18.89
CA GLY A 128 39.01 -30.58 19.83
C GLY A 128 40.48 -30.24 20.02
N ARG A 129 40.95 -29.12 19.47
CA ARG A 129 42.29 -28.57 19.65
C ARG A 129 42.25 -27.29 20.48
N ASP A 130 43.42 -26.85 20.91
CA ASP A 130 43.56 -25.72 21.82
C ASP A 130 43.38 -24.38 21.09
N SER A 131 42.22 -23.76 21.27
CA SER A 131 41.90 -22.44 20.72
C SER A 131 42.82 -21.34 21.26
N TRP A 132 43.34 -21.51 22.47
CA TRP A 132 44.32 -20.59 23.05
C TRP A 132 45.66 -20.68 22.31
N CYS A 133 46.11 -21.90 21.95
CA CYS A 133 47.30 -22.10 21.13
C CYS A 133 47.17 -21.43 19.74
N ALA A 134 45.98 -21.46 19.12
CA ALA A 134 45.74 -20.77 17.85
C ALA A 134 45.88 -19.24 17.99
N LEU A 135 45.39 -18.67 19.10
CA LEU A 135 45.54 -17.25 19.40
C LEU A 135 47.00 -16.87 19.68
N GLU A 136 47.74 -17.68 20.42
CA GLU A 136 49.18 -17.48 20.68
C GLU A 136 50.02 -17.52 19.40
N VAL A 137 49.76 -18.49 18.50
CA VAL A 137 50.39 -18.55 17.18
C VAL A 137 50.12 -17.26 16.40
N PHE A 138 48.90 -16.74 16.46
CA PHE A 138 48.54 -15.49 15.80
C PHE A 138 49.23 -14.27 16.43
N GLU A 139 49.34 -14.23 17.77
CA GLU A 139 50.06 -13.17 18.47
C GLU A 139 51.52 -13.11 18.04
N TRP A 140 52.17 -14.27 17.97
CA TRP A 140 53.55 -14.39 17.55
C TRP A 140 53.75 -13.92 16.10
N LEU A 141 52.90 -14.36 15.17
CA LEU A 141 52.96 -13.90 13.77
C LEU A 141 52.87 -12.38 13.65
N ARG A 142 52.07 -11.76 14.50
CA ARG A 142 51.90 -10.30 14.54
C ARG A 142 53.14 -9.61 15.08
N LYS A 143 53.78 -10.13 16.14
CA LYS A 143 55.04 -9.60 16.69
C LYS A 143 56.16 -9.64 15.65
N GLU A 144 56.21 -10.71 14.85
CA GLU A 144 57.16 -10.88 13.74
C GLU A 144 56.78 -10.12 12.46
N ASN A 145 55.68 -9.35 12.47
CA ASN A 145 55.18 -8.58 11.32
C ASN A 145 54.91 -9.46 10.07
N ARG A 146 54.51 -10.73 10.27
CA ARG A 146 54.15 -11.71 9.23
C ARG A 146 52.64 -11.82 9.01
N VAL A 147 51.86 -10.92 9.59
CA VAL A 147 50.40 -10.87 9.40
C VAL A 147 50.08 -10.00 8.20
N ASP A 148 49.82 -10.64 7.07
CA ASP A 148 49.28 -9.99 5.88
C ASP A 148 47.74 -9.87 5.93
N LYS A 149 47.17 -9.26 4.88
CA LYS A 149 45.71 -9.08 4.80
C LYS A 149 44.96 -10.42 4.77
N GLU A 150 45.52 -11.43 4.12
CA GLU A 150 44.92 -12.76 3.99
C GLU A 150 44.91 -13.50 5.34
N THR A 151 45.99 -13.40 6.11
CA THR A 151 46.11 -13.97 7.46
C THR A 151 45.14 -13.29 8.43
N MET A 152 44.91 -11.98 8.30
CA MET A 152 43.86 -11.27 9.05
C MET A 152 42.46 -11.76 8.67
N GLU A 153 42.15 -11.89 7.38
CA GLU A 153 40.85 -12.37 6.90
C GLU A 153 40.60 -13.81 7.35
N LEU A 154 41.63 -14.65 7.32
CA LEU A 154 41.61 -16.03 7.84
C LEU A 154 41.30 -16.07 9.33
N MET A 155 41.96 -15.22 10.13
CA MET A 155 41.73 -15.17 11.57
C MET A 155 40.30 -14.72 11.92
N VAL A 156 39.77 -13.73 11.19
CA VAL A 156 38.37 -13.30 11.34
C VAL A 156 37.40 -14.44 10.97
N SER A 157 37.72 -15.23 9.94
CA SER A 157 36.92 -16.40 9.54
C SER A 157 36.92 -17.50 10.61
N ILE A 158 38.10 -17.84 11.15
CA ILE A 158 38.26 -18.78 12.26
C ILE A 158 37.42 -18.35 13.46
N MET A 159 37.51 -17.07 13.83
CA MET A 159 36.72 -16.52 14.91
C MET A 159 35.22 -16.62 14.66
N CYS A 160 34.75 -16.27 13.46
CA CYS A 160 33.33 -16.41 13.12
C CYS A 160 32.87 -17.87 13.29
N GLY A 161 33.72 -18.83 12.93
CA GLY A 161 33.47 -20.26 13.16
C GLY A 161 33.33 -20.62 14.64
N TRP A 162 34.24 -20.13 15.50
CA TRP A 162 34.16 -20.35 16.95
C TRP A 162 32.90 -19.72 17.56
N VAL A 163 32.56 -18.49 17.17
CA VAL A 163 31.35 -17.79 17.64
C VAL A 163 30.09 -18.52 17.18
N GLN A 164 29.99 -18.91 15.91
CA GLN A 164 28.85 -19.68 15.39
C GLN A 164 28.64 -20.98 16.18
N LYS A 165 29.74 -21.63 16.57
CA LYS A 165 29.69 -22.85 17.37
C LYS A 165 29.15 -22.59 18.78
N LEU A 166 29.63 -21.55 19.47
CA LEU A 166 29.12 -21.15 20.79
C LEU A 166 27.63 -20.79 20.75
N ILE A 167 27.19 -20.10 19.69
CA ILE A 167 25.78 -19.79 19.46
C ILE A 167 24.99 -21.09 19.23
N GLY A 168 25.49 -22.00 18.39
CA GLY A 168 24.86 -23.29 18.10
C GLY A 168 24.78 -24.23 19.31
N SER A 169 25.74 -24.17 20.23
CA SER A 169 25.71 -24.91 21.50
C SER A 169 24.84 -24.25 22.57
N LYS A 170 24.22 -23.10 22.29
CA LYS A 170 23.45 -22.30 23.24
C LYS A 170 24.23 -21.93 24.49
N SER A 171 25.53 -21.65 24.31
CA SER A 171 26.40 -21.13 25.36
C SER A 171 25.91 -19.78 25.85
N GLU A 172 26.32 -19.39 27.06
CA GLU A 172 25.92 -18.11 27.62
C GLU A 172 26.57 -16.96 26.82
N ALA A 173 25.91 -15.80 26.80
CA ALA A 173 26.46 -14.62 26.15
C ALA A 173 27.83 -14.20 26.73
N GLY A 174 28.09 -14.57 27.99
CA GLY A 174 29.39 -14.39 28.65
C GLY A 174 30.52 -15.14 27.93
N ASP A 175 30.30 -16.40 27.55
CA ASP A 175 31.33 -17.23 26.90
C ASP A 175 31.79 -16.64 25.56
N VAL A 176 30.86 -16.04 24.80
CA VAL A 176 31.17 -15.36 23.53
C VAL A 176 31.94 -14.07 23.78
N VAL A 177 31.61 -13.35 24.86
CA VAL A 177 32.34 -12.15 25.26
C VAL A 177 33.74 -12.50 25.79
N ASP A 178 33.89 -13.58 26.54
CA ASP A 178 35.19 -14.09 27.01
C ASP A 178 36.11 -14.38 25.82
N LEU A 179 35.61 -15.05 24.79
CA LEU A 179 36.35 -15.27 23.55
C LEU A 179 36.81 -13.94 22.90
N LEU A 180 35.96 -12.91 22.86
CA LEU A 180 36.33 -11.60 22.31
C LEU A 180 37.40 -10.89 23.16
N VAL A 181 37.38 -11.09 24.49
CA VAL A 181 38.39 -10.56 25.40
C VAL A 181 39.72 -11.27 25.20
N ASP A 182 39.72 -12.60 25.09
CA ASP A 182 40.93 -13.39 24.82
C ASP A 182 41.60 -12.96 23.50
N MET A 183 40.79 -12.60 22.50
CA MET A 183 41.27 -12.07 21.24
C MET A 183 41.86 -10.66 21.34
N ASP A 184 41.27 -9.80 22.16
CA ASP A 184 41.83 -8.46 22.46
C ASP A 184 43.18 -8.59 23.20
N CYS A 185 43.35 -9.59 24.07
CA CYS A 185 44.64 -9.87 24.73
C CYS A 185 45.73 -10.23 23.72
N VAL A 186 45.38 -11.01 22.70
CA VAL A 186 46.23 -11.34 21.54
C VAL A 186 46.35 -10.16 20.56
N GLY A 187 45.69 -9.05 20.87
CA GLY A 187 45.67 -7.76 20.18
C GLY A 187 45.12 -7.81 18.76
N LEU A 188 44.21 -8.75 18.53
CA LEU A 188 43.11 -8.58 17.59
C LEU A 188 42.11 -7.62 18.26
N ASN A 189 42.41 -6.32 18.22
CA ASN A 189 41.52 -5.32 18.81
C ASN A 189 40.10 -5.53 18.22
N PRO A 190 39.10 -5.95 19.02
CA PRO A 190 37.76 -6.17 18.54
C PRO A 190 37.14 -4.80 18.28
N SER A 191 37.45 -4.24 17.12
CA SER A 191 36.83 -3.00 16.66
C SER A 191 35.31 -3.19 16.61
N PHE A 192 34.56 -2.10 16.59
CA PHE A 192 33.11 -2.16 16.46
C PHE A 192 32.62 -3.06 15.30
N SER A 193 33.42 -3.20 14.22
CA SER A 193 33.16 -4.12 13.11
C SER A 193 33.07 -5.59 13.52
N MET A 194 33.82 -6.01 14.54
CA MET A 194 33.81 -7.37 15.05
C MET A 194 32.54 -7.62 15.86
N VAL A 195 32.13 -6.66 16.70
CA VAL A 195 30.88 -6.74 17.46
C VAL A 195 29.66 -6.74 16.53
N GLU A 196 29.65 -5.92 15.48
CA GLU A 196 28.61 -5.94 14.43
C GLU A 196 28.50 -7.32 13.77
N LYS A 197 29.63 -7.98 13.53
CA LYS A 197 29.68 -9.31 12.93
C LYS A 197 29.09 -10.36 13.88
N VAL A 198 29.46 -10.35 15.16
CA VAL A 198 28.89 -11.27 16.16
C VAL A 198 27.39 -11.06 16.34
N ILE A 199 26.93 -9.80 16.39
CA ILE A 199 25.49 -9.49 16.41
C ILE A 199 24.80 -10.09 15.18
N SER A 200 25.41 -9.95 14.00
CA SER A 200 24.87 -10.56 12.78
C SER A 200 24.82 -12.08 12.84
N LEU A 201 25.83 -12.75 13.43
CA LEU A 201 25.84 -14.20 13.58
C LEU A 201 24.71 -14.70 14.49
N TYR A 202 24.47 -14.04 15.64
CA TYR A 202 23.31 -14.35 16.48
C TYR A 202 21.99 -14.14 15.74
N TRP A 203 21.91 -13.05 14.97
CA TRP A 203 20.72 -12.69 14.21
C TRP A 203 20.41 -13.70 13.11
N ASP A 204 21.43 -14.10 12.34
CA ASP A 204 21.32 -15.06 11.24
C ASP A 204 21.03 -16.49 11.75
N ALA A 205 21.48 -16.82 12.97
CA ALA A 205 21.14 -18.06 13.67
C ALA A 205 19.71 -18.07 14.24
N GLY A 206 19.00 -16.93 14.25
CA GLY A 206 17.66 -16.79 14.81
C GLY A 206 17.61 -16.67 16.34
N GLU A 207 18.76 -16.59 17.01
CA GLU A 207 18.89 -16.49 18.47
C GLU A 207 18.77 -15.02 18.93
N ARG A 208 17.56 -14.46 18.81
CA ARG A 208 17.27 -13.04 19.08
C ARG A 208 17.51 -12.63 20.55
N GLU A 209 17.10 -13.46 21.51
CA GLU A 209 17.33 -13.20 22.94
C GLU A 209 18.82 -13.30 23.30
N GLY A 210 19.53 -14.22 22.64
CA GLY A 210 20.99 -14.33 22.73
C GLY A 210 21.69 -13.07 22.25
N ALA A 211 21.25 -12.50 21.11
CA ALA A 211 21.78 -11.23 20.60
C ALA A 211 21.60 -10.07 21.59
N VAL A 212 20.43 -9.96 22.22
CA VAL A 212 20.16 -8.93 23.25
C VAL A 212 21.05 -9.13 24.47
N SER A 213 21.19 -10.37 24.93
CA SER A 213 22.02 -10.72 26.08
C SER A 213 23.50 -10.43 25.81
N PHE A 214 23.97 -10.76 24.60
CA PHE A 214 25.31 -10.42 24.12
C PHE A 214 25.58 -8.92 24.14
N VAL A 215 24.69 -8.11 23.55
CA VAL A 215 24.84 -6.64 23.58
C VAL A 215 24.86 -6.08 25.00
N LYS A 216 23.99 -6.58 25.89
CA LYS A 216 24.01 -6.19 27.32
C LYS A 216 25.34 -6.52 27.97
N GLU A 217 25.91 -7.69 27.67
CA GLU A 217 27.19 -8.13 28.24
C GLU A 217 28.38 -7.32 27.70
N VAL A 218 28.39 -7.01 26.40
CA VAL A 218 29.37 -6.11 25.78
C VAL A 218 29.35 -4.73 26.46
N LEU A 219 28.16 -4.17 26.71
CA LEU A 219 28.01 -2.88 27.39
C LEU A 219 28.40 -2.95 28.88
N ARG A 220 28.16 -4.07 29.57
CA ARG A 220 28.58 -4.25 30.97
C ARG A 220 30.10 -4.26 31.10
N ARG A 221 30.78 -5.01 30.24
CA ARG A 221 32.23 -5.20 30.31
C ARG A 221 33.04 -4.08 29.67
N HIS A 222 32.38 -3.12 29.02
CA HIS A 222 33.01 -1.98 28.36
C HIS A 222 34.14 -2.41 27.40
N ILE A 223 33.94 -3.52 26.68
CA ILE A 223 34.91 -4.03 25.70
C ILE A 223 35.20 -2.89 24.74
N ALA A 224 36.49 -2.57 24.52
CA ALA A 224 36.96 -1.34 23.90
C ALA A 224 36.56 -1.20 22.41
N TYR A 225 35.30 -0.91 22.12
CA TYR A 225 34.91 -0.20 20.90
C TYR A 225 35.30 1.26 21.11
N SER A 226 36.57 1.58 20.89
CA SER A 226 37.12 2.92 21.12
C SER A 226 36.24 3.98 20.46
N ASP A 227 35.90 5.01 21.25
CA ASP A 227 35.23 6.27 20.88
C ASP A 227 36.16 7.14 19.99
N GLY A 228 36.81 6.49 19.02
CA GLY A 228 37.95 6.95 18.26
C GLY A 228 37.62 7.25 16.80
N ASN A 229 36.37 7.59 16.49
CA ASN A 229 36.09 8.31 15.25
C ASN A 229 34.94 9.29 15.45
N VAL A 230 35.31 10.57 15.46
CA VAL A 230 34.43 11.75 15.41
C VAL A 230 33.68 11.84 14.06
N ASP A 231 33.97 10.93 13.12
CA ASP A 231 33.22 10.78 11.87
C ASP A 231 31.94 9.98 12.08
N GLY A 232 30.82 10.70 11.93
CA GLY A 232 29.49 10.28 12.31
C GLY A 232 28.97 8.99 11.66
N HIS A 233 27.95 8.44 12.32
CA HIS A 233 27.00 7.41 11.86
C HIS A 233 27.14 5.99 12.39
N LYS A 234 28.08 5.67 13.29
CA LYS A 234 28.11 4.32 13.89
C LYS A 234 27.34 4.29 15.20
N ALA A 235 26.32 3.43 15.24
CA ALA A 235 25.30 3.42 16.27
C ALA A 235 25.69 2.67 17.56
N GLY A 236 26.92 2.20 17.66
CA GLY A 236 27.35 1.26 18.71
C GLY A 236 26.57 -0.06 18.68
N PRO A 237 26.94 -1.03 19.54
CA PRO A 237 26.31 -2.35 19.58
C PRO A 237 24.78 -2.32 19.77
N ALA A 238 24.26 -1.47 20.68
CA ALA A 238 22.82 -1.43 20.92
C ALA A 238 22.05 -0.83 19.74
N GLY A 239 22.58 0.24 19.15
CA GLY A 239 21.96 0.89 18.00
C GLY A 239 22.03 0.03 16.73
N TYR A 240 23.10 -0.75 16.54
CA TYR A 240 23.21 -1.68 15.42
C TYR A 240 22.17 -2.81 15.51
N LEU A 241 22.01 -3.42 16.69
CA LEU A 241 21.00 -4.45 16.92
C LEU A 241 19.57 -3.89 16.73
N ALA A 242 19.31 -2.70 17.25
CA ALA A 242 18.03 -2.00 17.02
C ALA A 242 17.81 -1.71 15.53
N TRP A 243 18.84 -1.34 14.78
CA TRP A 243 18.75 -1.11 13.34
C TRP A 243 18.45 -2.41 12.56
N LYS A 244 19.10 -3.53 12.89
CA LYS A 244 18.78 -4.87 12.34
C LYS A 244 17.30 -5.23 12.56
N MET A 245 16.78 -5.02 13.77
CA MET A 245 15.35 -5.20 14.07
C MET A 245 14.45 -4.34 13.18
N MET A 246 14.83 -3.09 12.93
CA MET A 246 14.08 -2.18 12.04
C MET A 246 14.13 -2.59 10.56
N GLU A 247 15.20 -3.22 10.09
CA GLU A 247 15.27 -3.71 8.70
C GLU A 247 14.27 -4.84 8.45
N GLU A 248 14.05 -5.70 9.44
CA GLU A 248 13.02 -6.75 9.40
C GLU A 248 11.59 -6.23 9.61
N GLY A 249 11.42 -4.97 9.98
CA GLY A 249 10.13 -4.36 10.28
C GLY A 249 9.65 -4.53 11.72
N ASN A 250 10.48 -5.07 12.63
CA ASN A 250 10.17 -5.25 14.05
C ASN A 250 10.48 -3.97 14.84
N TYR A 251 9.73 -2.89 14.56
CA TYR A 251 10.01 -1.57 15.14
C TYR A 251 9.77 -1.50 16.65
N LYS A 252 8.69 -2.12 17.14
CA LYS A 252 8.36 -2.12 18.58
C LYS A 252 9.43 -2.80 19.42
N ASP A 253 10.00 -3.90 18.94
CA ASP A 253 11.05 -4.62 19.65
C ASP A 253 12.36 -3.81 19.68
N ALA A 254 12.68 -3.08 18.60
CA ALA A 254 13.82 -2.16 18.57
C ALA A 254 13.70 -1.04 19.62
N VAL A 255 12.49 -0.51 19.82
CA VAL A 255 12.21 0.50 20.86
C VAL A 255 12.40 -0.08 22.25
N LYS A 256 11.78 -1.24 22.49
CA LYS A 256 11.88 -1.96 23.78
C LYS A 256 13.31 -2.33 24.13
N LEU A 257 14.12 -2.74 23.16
CA LEU A 257 15.53 -3.09 23.36
C LEU A 257 16.32 -1.94 24.01
N VAL A 258 16.27 -0.75 23.42
CA VAL A 258 17.06 0.41 23.90
C VAL A 258 16.55 0.87 25.28
N ILE A 259 15.23 0.80 25.47
CA ILE A 259 14.58 1.04 26.76
C ILE A 259 15.07 0.07 27.83
N ASP A 260 15.06 -1.23 27.54
CA ASP A 260 15.40 -2.30 28.47
C ASP A 260 16.89 -2.25 28.85
N ILE A 261 17.78 -1.97 27.89
CA ILE A 261 19.21 -1.73 28.16
C ILE A 261 19.38 -0.59 29.17
N ARG A 262 18.66 0.52 28.98
CA ARG A 262 18.72 1.68 29.88
C ARG A 262 18.16 1.36 31.27
N GLU A 263 17.02 0.68 31.34
CA GLU A 263 16.37 0.28 32.60
C GLU A 263 17.21 -0.76 33.38
N CYS A 264 18.02 -1.56 32.68
CA CYS A 264 19.04 -2.43 33.29
C CYS A 264 20.24 -1.66 33.88
N GLY A 265 20.24 -0.33 33.85
CA GLY A 265 21.31 0.52 34.37
C GLY A 265 22.53 0.64 33.45
N LEU A 266 22.45 0.10 32.23
CA LEU A 266 23.49 0.24 31.21
C LEU A 266 23.32 1.59 30.49
N LYS A 267 24.39 2.05 29.83
CA LYS A 267 24.38 3.29 29.05
C LYS A 267 24.41 2.95 27.57
N PRO A 268 23.24 2.96 26.88
CA PRO A 268 23.21 2.96 25.43
C PRO A 268 23.96 4.17 24.87
N GLU A 269 24.46 4.01 23.65
CA GLU A 269 25.10 5.06 22.88
C GLU A 269 24.07 6.12 22.45
N LEU A 270 24.50 7.38 22.31
CA LEU A 270 23.59 8.50 21.98
C LEU A 270 22.79 8.25 20.68
N TYR A 271 23.43 7.62 19.68
CA TYR A 271 22.77 7.32 18.40
C TYR A 271 21.80 6.13 18.49
N SER A 272 21.92 5.27 19.50
CA SER A 272 20.99 4.16 19.78
C SER A 272 19.60 4.71 20.17
N TYR A 273 19.55 5.78 20.97
CA TYR A 273 18.30 6.49 21.24
C TYR A 273 17.70 7.10 19.96
N LEU A 274 18.52 7.69 19.08
CA LEU A 274 18.02 8.24 17.79
C LEU A 274 17.44 7.15 16.88
N ILE A 275 18.04 5.96 16.86
CA ILE A 275 17.52 4.80 16.14
C ILE A 275 16.18 4.36 16.72
N ALA A 276 16.10 4.19 18.05
CA ALA A 276 14.84 3.84 18.72
C ALA A 276 13.74 4.87 18.47
N MET A 277 14.03 6.18 18.55
CA MET A 277 13.08 7.22 18.16
C MET A 277 12.64 7.11 16.69
N THR A 278 13.56 6.74 15.79
CA THR A 278 13.22 6.48 14.38
C THR A 278 12.33 5.24 14.23
N ALA A 279 12.54 4.21 15.05
CA ALA A 279 11.67 3.04 15.11
C ALA A 279 10.25 3.42 15.58
N VAL A 280 10.09 4.26 16.61
CA VAL A 280 8.77 4.79 17.02
C VAL A 280 8.05 5.47 15.85
N VAL A 281 8.75 6.33 15.10
CA VAL A 281 8.18 7.02 13.93
C VAL A 281 7.72 6.01 12.87
N LYS A 282 8.53 4.98 12.58
CA LYS A 282 8.16 3.94 11.60
C LYS A 282 6.97 3.10 12.08
N GLU A 283 6.93 2.74 13.35
CA GLU A 283 5.82 2.00 13.95
C GLU A 283 4.50 2.78 13.87
N LEU A 284 4.51 4.06 14.26
CA LEU A 284 3.34 4.94 14.15
C LEU A 284 2.85 5.07 12.69
N ASN A 285 3.79 5.09 11.74
CA ASN A 285 3.47 5.17 10.33
C ASN A 285 2.82 3.87 9.79
N GLU A 286 3.32 2.69 10.18
CA GLU A 286 2.68 1.41 9.85
C GLU A 286 1.34 1.25 10.55
N PHE A 287 1.24 1.65 11.82
CA PHE A 287 -0.01 1.71 12.57
C PHE A 287 -1.06 2.57 11.85
N GLY A 288 -0.68 3.76 11.37
CA GLY A 288 -1.54 4.63 10.57
C GLY A 288 -1.95 4.03 9.21
N LYS A 289 -1.12 3.18 8.58
CA LYS A 289 -1.50 2.42 7.38
C LYS A 289 -2.48 1.30 7.71
N ALA A 290 -2.26 0.56 8.80
CA ALA A 290 -3.14 -0.50 9.28
C ALA A 290 -4.53 0.04 9.62
N LEU A 291 -4.61 1.15 10.37
CA LEU A 291 -5.88 1.78 10.74
C LEU A 291 -6.68 2.25 9.52
N ARG A 292 -6.01 2.70 8.45
CA ARG A 292 -6.69 3.05 7.19
C ARG A 292 -7.27 1.84 6.48
N LYS A 293 -6.55 0.72 6.44
CA LYS A 293 -7.06 -0.54 5.89
C LYS A 293 -8.29 -1.02 6.68
N LEU A 294 -8.20 -0.99 8.01
CA LEU A 294 -9.29 -1.35 8.93
C LEU A 294 -10.55 -0.50 8.69
N LYS A 295 -10.40 0.84 8.63
CA LYS A 295 -11.51 1.75 8.29
C LYS A 295 -12.06 1.52 6.88
N GLY A 296 -11.22 1.05 5.95
CA GLY A 296 -11.64 0.63 4.62
C GLY A 296 -12.56 -0.60 4.67
N PHE A 297 -12.16 -1.63 5.41
CA PHE A 297 -12.94 -2.86 5.56
C PHE A 297 -14.30 -2.62 6.25
N ALA A 298 -14.33 -1.75 7.26
CA ALA A 298 -15.57 -1.33 7.91
C ALA A 298 -16.54 -0.65 6.93
N ARG A 299 -16.03 0.24 6.05
CA ARG A 299 -16.86 0.93 5.03
C ARG A 299 -17.41 -0.01 3.96
N THR A 300 -16.70 -1.09 3.65
CA THR A 300 -17.15 -2.12 2.70
C THR A 300 -18.06 -3.17 3.33
N GLY A 301 -18.35 -3.07 4.64
CA GLY A 301 -19.18 -4.04 5.37
C GLY A 301 -18.51 -5.42 5.57
N LEU A 302 -17.20 -5.53 5.32
CA LEU A 302 -16.43 -6.76 5.51
C LEU A 302 -16.11 -7.04 6.98
N VAL A 303 -16.13 -6.01 7.83
CA VAL A 303 -15.91 -6.08 9.27
C VAL A 303 -17.00 -5.27 9.96
N ALA A 304 -17.49 -5.75 11.10
CA ALA A 304 -18.42 -5.01 11.95
C ALA A 304 -17.82 -3.64 12.36
N GLU A 305 -18.65 -2.66 12.65
CA GLU A 305 -18.16 -1.36 13.15
C GLU A 305 -17.28 -1.56 14.39
N LEU A 306 -16.20 -0.79 14.48
CA LEU A 306 -15.28 -0.85 15.63
C LEU A 306 -16.06 -0.47 16.89
N ASP A 307 -16.12 -1.40 17.85
CA ASP A 307 -16.72 -1.14 19.15
C ASP A 307 -15.86 -0.17 19.99
N LEU A 308 -16.42 0.30 21.11
CA LEU A 308 -15.76 1.23 22.02
C LEU A 308 -14.47 0.67 22.62
N GLU A 309 -14.40 -0.64 22.84
CA GLU A 309 -13.21 -1.29 23.41
C GLU A 309 -12.05 -1.33 22.41
N ASN A 310 -12.31 -1.66 21.15
CA ASN A 310 -11.32 -1.63 20.09
C ASN A 310 -10.78 -0.20 19.87
N LEU A 311 -11.64 0.82 19.95
CA LEU A 311 -11.20 2.22 19.87
C LEU A 311 -10.28 2.60 21.03
N ARG A 312 -10.61 2.16 22.25
CA ARG A 312 -9.76 2.38 23.43
C ARG A 312 -8.39 1.72 23.28
N LEU A 313 -8.33 0.47 22.83
CA LEU A 313 -7.06 -0.24 22.60
C LEU A 313 -6.20 0.44 21.53
N ILE A 314 -6.82 1.00 20.48
CA ILE A 314 -6.12 1.77 19.43
C ILE A 314 -5.53 3.05 20.02
N GLU A 315 -6.28 3.76 20.86
CA GLU A 315 -5.81 4.99 21.50
C GLU A 315 -4.70 4.72 22.53
N GLU A 316 -4.85 3.67 23.35
CA GLU A 316 -3.86 3.24 24.35
C GLU A 316 -2.55 2.85 23.66
N TYR A 317 -2.60 2.04 22.61
CA TYR A 317 -1.42 1.66 21.83
C TYR A 317 -0.66 2.87 21.26
N GLN A 318 -1.40 3.85 20.72
CA GLN A 318 -0.77 5.07 20.20
C GLN A 318 -0.18 5.93 21.33
N ALA A 319 -0.88 6.05 22.46
CA ALA A 319 -0.41 6.81 23.61
C ALA A 319 0.86 6.21 24.21
N ASP A 320 0.94 4.89 24.33
CA ASP A 320 2.12 4.17 24.82
C ASP A 320 3.34 4.43 23.93
N LEU A 321 3.20 4.29 22.61
CA LEU A 321 4.28 4.57 21.67
C LEU A 321 4.76 6.02 21.73
N LEU A 322 3.84 6.97 21.90
CA LEU A 322 4.20 8.38 22.07
C LEU A 322 4.96 8.61 23.38
N ALA A 323 4.52 7.97 24.47
CA ALA A 323 5.19 8.06 25.77
C ALA A 323 6.62 7.48 25.71
N GLU A 324 6.80 6.33 25.05
CA GLU A 324 8.13 5.73 24.82
C GLU A 324 9.04 6.68 24.02
N GLY A 325 8.52 7.30 22.95
CA GLY A 325 9.28 8.25 22.13
C GLY A 325 9.70 9.52 22.88
N VAL A 326 8.82 10.07 23.74
CA VAL A 326 9.15 11.20 24.61
C VAL A 326 10.20 10.79 25.64
N ARG A 327 10.04 9.63 26.28
CA ARG A 327 10.99 9.12 27.27
C ARG A 327 12.40 8.94 26.70
N LEU A 328 12.51 8.36 25.50
CA LEU A 328 13.77 8.24 24.77
C LEU A 328 14.39 9.62 24.47
N SER A 329 13.55 10.60 24.12
CA SER A 329 14.02 11.96 23.85
C SER A 329 14.55 12.67 25.09
N ASP A 330 13.90 12.48 26.23
CA ASP A 330 14.32 13.07 27.50
C ASP A 330 15.65 12.50 27.94
N TRP A 331 15.85 11.18 27.82
CA TRP A 331 17.15 10.55 28.08
C TRP A 331 18.23 11.06 27.13
N LEU A 332 17.94 11.18 25.84
CA LEU A 332 18.89 11.70 24.87
C LEU A 332 19.25 13.18 25.10
N ILE A 333 18.32 13.99 25.59
CA ILE A 333 18.58 15.39 25.97
C ILE A 333 19.41 15.47 27.27
N GLN A 334 19.17 14.56 28.22
CA GLN A 334 19.91 14.51 29.48
C GLN A 334 21.37 14.06 29.28
N GLU A 335 21.60 13.10 28.40
CA GLU A 335 22.94 12.54 28.14
C GLU A 335 23.66 13.24 26.98
N GLY A 336 22.92 13.80 26.04
CA GLY A 336 23.45 14.46 24.85
C GLY A 336 23.77 15.94 25.06
N GLY A 337 24.66 16.47 24.23
CA GLY A 337 24.95 17.90 24.18
C GLY A 337 23.92 18.71 23.38
N PRO A 338 23.97 20.05 23.45
CA PRO A 338 23.06 20.95 22.71
C PRO A 338 23.05 20.73 21.19
N SER A 339 24.12 20.16 20.63
CA SER A 339 24.24 19.81 19.22
C SER A 339 23.18 18.81 18.74
N LEU A 340 22.67 17.96 19.63
CA LEU A 340 21.67 16.94 19.30
C LEU A 340 20.23 17.47 19.35
N PHE A 341 19.97 18.61 20.01
CA PHE A 341 18.60 19.11 20.23
C PHE A 341 17.83 19.32 18.91
N GLY A 342 18.49 19.84 17.88
CA GLY A 342 17.88 20.00 16.55
C GLY A 342 17.49 18.66 15.90
N VAL A 343 18.22 17.58 16.17
CA VAL A 343 17.90 16.23 15.66
C VAL A 343 16.79 15.58 16.50
N VAL A 344 16.84 15.74 17.82
CA VAL A 344 15.80 15.25 18.74
C VAL A 344 14.44 15.85 18.40
N HIS A 345 14.36 17.18 18.25
CA HIS A 345 13.12 17.85 17.90
C HIS A 345 12.62 17.49 16.50
N GLU A 346 13.51 17.19 15.54
CA GLU A 346 13.10 16.65 14.24
C GLU A 346 12.42 15.28 14.38
N ARG A 347 12.97 14.38 15.21
CA ARG A 347 12.37 13.06 15.45
C ARG A 347 11.04 13.16 16.19
N LEU A 348 10.95 14.00 17.22
CA LEU A 348 9.69 14.25 17.93
C LEU A 348 8.63 14.87 17.00
N LEU A 349 9.02 15.82 16.16
CA LEU A 349 8.11 16.38 15.16
C LEU A 349 7.58 15.31 14.22
N ALA A 350 8.44 14.45 13.67
CA ALA A 350 8.03 13.36 12.80
C ALA A 350 7.08 12.38 13.50
N MET A 351 7.34 12.09 14.78
CA MET A 351 6.51 11.24 15.63
C MET A 351 5.10 11.82 15.78
N TYR A 352 4.98 13.08 16.21
CA TYR A 352 3.68 13.73 16.36
C TYR A 352 2.95 13.95 15.03
N VAL A 353 3.67 14.17 13.94
CA VAL A 353 3.10 14.21 12.58
C VAL A 353 2.48 12.86 12.20
N CYS A 354 3.16 11.74 12.46
CA CYS A 354 2.64 10.39 12.17
C CYS A 354 1.43 10.05 13.05
N ALA A 355 1.45 10.44 14.32
CA ALA A 355 0.31 10.28 15.23
C ALA A 355 -0.86 11.23 14.91
N GLY A 356 -0.60 12.31 14.17
CA GLY A 356 -1.60 13.31 13.84
C GLY A 356 -1.90 14.28 14.97
N ARG A 357 -0.93 14.59 15.83
CA ARG A 357 -1.06 15.50 17.00
C ARG A 357 -0.55 16.89 16.64
N GLY A 358 -1.46 17.79 16.26
CA GLY A 358 -1.11 19.08 15.64
C GLY A 358 -0.42 20.07 16.58
N ILE A 359 -0.92 20.21 17.81
CA ILE A 359 -0.40 21.18 18.79
C ILE A 359 1.04 20.84 19.18
N GLU A 360 1.30 19.57 19.47
CA GLU A 360 2.62 19.07 19.84
C GLU A 360 3.60 19.14 18.67
N ALA A 361 3.14 18.81 17.46
CA ALA A 361 3.94 18.98 16.24
C ALA A 361 4.33 20.45 16.03
N GLU A 362 3.40 21.40 16.18
CA GLU A 362 3.72 22.83 16.06
C GLU A 362 4.75 23.27 17.09
N ARG A 363 4.62 22.83 18.35
CA ARG A 363 5.58 23.14 19.42
C ARG A 363 7.00 22.70 19.03
N HIS A 364 7.17 21.45 18.56
CA HIS A 364 8.48 20.94 18.17
C HIS A 364 9.03 21.59 16.90
N LEU A 365 8.17 21.99 15.97
CA LEU A 365 8.57 22.77 14.80
C LEU A 365 9.18 24.12 15.21
N TRP A 366 8.63 24.79 16.22
CA TRP A 366 9.23 26.03 16.75
C TRP A 366 10.53 25.76 17.51
N GLN A 367 10.61 24.67 18.29
CA GLN A 367 11.86 24.29 18.97
C GLN A 367 12.99 24.01 17.98
N MET A 368 12.70 23.35 16.85
CA MET A 368 13.69 23.16 15.77
C MET A 368 14.22 24.48 15.22
N LYS A 369 13.33 25.47 15.00
CA LYS A 369 13.74 26.82 14.54
C LYS A 369 14.63 27.52 15.57
N LEU A 370 14.30 27.39 16.86
CA LEU A 370 15.10 27.95 17.95
C LEU A 370 16.49 27.29 18.05
N SER A 371 16.59 25.99 17.75
CA SER A 371 17.87 25.28 17.68
C SER A 371 18.69 25.59 16.41
N GLY A 372 18.26 26.53 15.57
CA GLY A 372 18.98 26.96 14.36
C GLY A 372 18.90 25.98 13.19
N LYS A 373 18.00 24.99 13.23
CA LYS A 373 17.82 24.02 12.15
C LYS A 373 16.83 24.54 11.12
N GLU A 374 17.19 24.43 9.84
CA GLU A 374 16.31 24.85 8.75
C GLU A 374 15.04 23.99 8.71
N VAL A 375 13.89 24.68 8.74
CA VAL A 375 12.57 24.04 8.61
C VAL A 375 12.07 24.27 7.20
N THR A 376 11.87 23.18 6.45
CA THR A 376 11.33 23.24 5.10
C THR A 376 9.89 23.74 5.10
N ALA A 377 9.49 24.46 4.04
CA ALA A 377 8.13 24.93 3.89
C ALA A 377 7.12 23.77 3.81
N ASP A 378 7.50 22.66 3.17
CA ASP A 378 6.66 21.46 3.07
C ASP A 378 6.35 20.86 4.46
N LEU A 379 7.29 20.90 5.40
CA LEU A 379 7.09 20.41 6.76
C LEU A 379 6.12 21.30 7.54
N GLN A 380 6.19 22.61 7.34
CA GLN A 380 5.23 23.57 7.92
C GLN A 380 3.81 23.33 7.36
N ASP A 381 3.70 23.09 6.04
CA ASP A 381 2.43 22.81 5.38
C ASP A 381 1.78 21.50 5.89
N ILE A 382 2.59 20.47 6.19
CA ILE A 382 2.10 19.22 6.79
C ILE A 382 1.53 19.45 8.19
N VAL A 383 2.27 20.16 9.07
CA VAL A 383 1.78 20.48 10.42
C VAL A 383 0.51 21.32 10.36
N LEU A 384 0.46 22.30 9.46
CA LEU A 384 -0.74 23.11 9.21
C LEU A 384 -1.95 22.26 8.85
N ALA A 385 -1.79 21.28 7.95
CA ALA A 385 -2.89 20.39 7.56
C ALA A 385 -3.38 19.50 8.71
N ILE A 386 -2.49 19.08 9.62
CA ILE A 386 -2.86 18.31 10.82
C ILE A 386 -3.67 19.19 11.77
N CYS A 387 -3.18 20.38 12.11
CA CYS A 387 -3.90 21.34 12.95
C CYS A 387 -5.28 21.68 12.38
N ALA A 388 -5.37 21.85 11.07
CA ALA A 388 -6.63 22.09 10.36
C ALA A 388 -7.60 20.91 10.46
N SER A 389 -7.09 19.68 10.43
CA SER A 389 -7.93 18.48 10.61
C SER A 389 -8.51 18.32 12.02
N GLN A 390 -7.95 19.03 13.01
CA GLN A 390 -8.40 19.06 14.41
C GLN A 390 -9.13 20.35 14.78
N LYS A 391 -9.24 21.32 13.84
CA LYS A 391 -9.81 22.66 14.06
C LYS A 391 -9.04 23.53 15.09
N GLU A 392 -7.72 23.36 15.16
CA GLU A 392 -6.87 24.10 16.09
C GLU A 392 -6.53 25.50 15.56
N LEU A 393 -7.41 26.48 15.80
CA LEU A 393 -7.31 27.83 15.22
C LEU A 393 -6.05 28.61 15.63
N GLY A 394 -5.58 28.43 16.87
CA GLY A 394 -4.37 29.11 17.37
C GLY A 394 -3.12 28.74 16.56
N PRO A 395 -2.72 27.45 16.53
CA PRO A 395 -1.64 26.96 15.68
C PRO A 395 -1.77 27.36 14.20
N ILE A 396 -2.98 27.22 13.63
CA ILE A 396 -3.25 27.57 12.23
C ILE A 396 -2.93 29.05 11.97
N SER A 397 -3.37 29.96 12.86
CA SER A 397 -3.12 31.38 12.69
C SER A 397 -1.62 31.70 12.73
N ARG A 398 -0.87 31.11 13.67
CA ARG A 398 0.59 31.31 13.83
C ARG A 398 1.37 30.83 12.62
N LEU A 399 1.07 29.63 12.12
CA LEU A 399 1.72 29.06 10.94
C LEU A 399 1.43 29.86 9.66
N LEU A 400 0.29 30.56 9.60
CA LEU A 400 -0.08 31.41 8.47
C LEU A 400 0.49 32.84 8.52
N THR A 401 1.04 33.30 9.65
CA THR A 401 1.52 34.69 9.80
C THR A 401 2.63 35.08 8.82
N GLY A 402 3.42 34.11 8.31
CA GLY A 402 4.45 34.33 7.28
C GLY A 402 3.97 34.13 5.84
N MET A 403 2.73 33.68 5.62
CA MET A 403 2.23 33.32 4.29
C MET A 403 2.12 34.54 3.37
N GLU A 404 1.83 35.73 3.89
CA GLU A 404 1.66 36.95 3.09
C GLU A 404 2.93 37.37 2.34
N ALA A 405 4.11 37.12 2.92
CA ALA A 405 5.41 37.38 2.32
C ALA A 405 5.87 36.30 1.32
N SER A 406 5.15 35.16 1.23
CA SER A 406 5.54 34.03 0.37
C SER A 406 5.13 34.22 -1.10
N SER A 407 5.82 33.51 -2.01
CA SER A 407 5.51 33.54 -3.43
C SER A 407 4.09 33.02 -3.73
N SER A 408 3.49 33.45 -4.84
CA SER A 408 2.14 33.00 -5.26
C SER A 408 2.04 31.46 -5.35
N LEU A 409 3.11 30.80 -5.82
CA LEU A 409 3.19 29.34 -5.88
C LEU A 409 3.17 28.69 -4.48
N GLN A 410 3.90 29.26 -3.53
CA GLN A 410 3.94 28.76 -2.15
C GLN A 410 2.61 29.00 -1.44
N LYS A 411 2.00 30.18 -1.61
CA LYS A 411 0.64 30.48 -1.11
C LYS A 411 -0.38 29.45 -1.59
N LYS A 412 -0.37 29.11 -2.88
CA LYS A 412 -1.26 28.08 -3.43
C LYS A 412 -1.02 26.73 -2.76
N LYS A 413 0.23 26.30 -2.58
CA LYS A 413 0.56 25.02 -1.92
C LYS A 413 0.06 25.00 -0.47
N THR A 414 0.41 26.00 0.33
CA THR A 414 0.03 26.10 1.74
C THR A 414 -1.49 26.10 1.92
N LEU A 415 -2.23 26.88 1.12
CA LEU A 415 -3.70 26.90 1.16
C LEU A 415 -4.33 25.58 0.70
N SER A 416 -3.74 24.89 -0.29
CA SER A 416 -4.18 23.54 -0.68
C SER A 416 -3.99 22.52 0.45
N TRP A 417 -2.89 22.58 1.20
CA TRP A 417 -2.68 21.72 2.38
C TRP A 417 -3.68 22.03 3.50
N LEU A 418 -3.89 23.31 3.80
CA LEU A 418 -4.91 23.77 4.74
C LEU A 418 -6.31 23.24 4.38
N LEU A 419 -6.69 23.38 3.10
CA LEU A 419 -7.94 22.89 2.55
C LEU A 419 -8.11 21.38 2.73
N ARG A 420 -7.08 20.60 2.36
CA ARG A 420 -7.10 19.14 2.53
C ARG A 420 -7.18 18.72 3.99
N GLY A 421 -6.52 19.46 4.89
CA GLY A 421 -6.63 19.29 6.34
C GLY A 421 -8.08 19.44 6.83
N TYR A 422 -8.73 20.56 6.51
CA TYR A 422 -10.13 20.79 6.87
C TYR A 422 -11.09 19.76 6.26
N ILE A 423 -10.87 19.35 5.01
CA ILE A 423 -11.62 18.26 4.39
C ILE A 423 -11.43 16.99 5.23
N LYS A 424 -10.20 16.58 5.56
CA LYS A 424 -9.93 15.37 6.34
C LYS A 424 -10.63 15.39 7.71
N GLY A 425 -10.59 16.52 8.41
CA GLY A 425 -11.26 16.72 9.71
C GLY A 425 -12.79 16.84 9.64
N GLY A 426 -13.37 16.97 8.45
CA GLY A 426 -14.81 17.17 8.30
C GLY A 426 -15.28 18.60 8.61
N HIS A 427 -14.37 19.56 8.72
CA HIS A 427 -14.67 20.97 8.96
C HIS A 427 -14.98 21.69 7.64
N LEU A 428 -16.16 21.39 7.09
CA LEU A 428 -16.53 21.78 5.73
C LEU A 428 -16.72 23.30 5.52
N GLU A 429 -17.11 24.03 6.56
CA GLU A 429 -17.27 25.50 6.52
C GLU A 429 -15.91 26.17 6.34
N ASN A 430 -14.94 25.85 7.19
CA ASN A 430 -13.56 26.34 7.07
C ASN A 430 -12.92 25.92 5.74
N ALA A 431 -13.23 24.73 5.22
CA ALA A 431 -12.78 24.30 3.90
C ALA A 431 -13.36 25.17 2.78
N ALA A 432 -14.66 25.52 2.84
CA ALA A 432 -15.31 26.40 1.88
C ALA A 432 -14.71 27.82 1.92
N GLU A 433 -14.53 28.37 3.12
CA GLU A 433 -13.87 29.67 3.33
C GLU A 433 -12.44 29.67 2.77
N THR A 434 -11.70 28.58 2.94
CA THR A 434 -10.35 28.44 2.36
C THR A 434 -10.40 28.47 0.83
N VAL A 435 -11.38 27.82 0.20
CA VAL A 435 -11.56 27.89 -1.26
C VAL A 435 -11.89 29.32 -1.70
N ILE A 436 -12.80 30.00 -1.01
CA ILE A 436 -13.16 31.40 -1.31
C ILE A 436 -11.92 32.29 -1.20
N LYS A 437 -11.16 32.18 -0.10
CA LYS A 437 -9.90 32.90 0.10
C LYS A 437 -8.89 32.64 -1.02
N MET A 438 -8.79 31.40 -1.52
CA MET A 438 -7.92 31.11 -2.67
C MET A 438 -8.38 31.86 -3.92
N LEU A 439 -9.69 31.86 -4.22
CA LEU A 439 -10.25 32.54 -5.39
C LEU A 439 -10.07 34.06 -5.31
N ASP A 440 -10.28 34.66 -4.14
CA ASP A 440 -10.09 36.10 -3.90
C ASP A 440 -8.63 36.53 -4.12
N LEU A 441 -7.67 35.63 -3.84
CA LEU A 441 -6.24 35.83 -4.11
C LEU A 441 -5.84 35.52 -5.56
N GLY A 442 -6.80 35.20 -6.44
CA GLY A 442 -6.54 34.78 -7.83
C GLY A 442 -5.88 33.40 -7.94
N LEU A 443 -5.94 32.59 -6.88
CA LEU A 443 -5.38 31.23 -6.82
C LEU A 443 -6.49 30.21 -7.04
N TYR A 444 -6.27 29.28 -7.97
CA TYR A 444 -7.27 28.26 -8.29
C TYR A 444 -6.94 26.93 -7.59
N PRO A 445 -7.80 26.44 -6.67
CA PRO A 445 -7.63 25.12 -6.07
C PRO A 445 -7.81 24.00 -7.09
N ASP A 446 -7.28 22.81 -6.81
CA ASP A 446 -7.38 21.66 -7.72
C ASP A 446 -8.83 21.18 -7.85
N PHE A 447 -9.18 20.59 -9.01
CA PHE A 447 -10.54 20.12 -9.27
C PHE A 447 -11.04 19.12 -8.22
N LEU A 448 -10.19 18.17 -7.81
CA LEU A 448 -10.53 17.16 -6.81
C LEU A 448 -10.85 17.78 -5.44
N ASP A 449 -10.07 18.79 -5.02
CA ASP A 449 -10.26 19.44 -3.73
C ASP A 449 -11.58 20.23 -3.72
N ARG A 450 -11.88 20.98 -4.80
CA ARG A 450 -13.17 21.68 -4.97
C ARG A 450 -14.36 20.73 -5.00
N ALA A 451 -14.24 19.63 -5.76
CA ALA A 451 -15.28 18.62 -5.86
C ALA A 451 -15.55 17.93 -4.52
N ALA A 452 -14.49 17.64 -3.73
CA ALA A 452 -14.61 17.03 -2.41
C ALA A 452 -15.36 17.95 -1.43
N VAL A 453 -15.05 19.24 -1.39
CA VAL A 453 -15.77 20.21 -0.55
C VAL A 453 -17.25 20.30 -0.95
N LEU A 454 -17.54 20.48 -2.25
CA LEU A 454 -18.90 20.58 -2.74
C LEU A 454 -19.72 19.32 -2.47
N GLN A 455 -19.15 18.13 -2.70
CA GLN A 455 -19.83 16.86 -2.43
C GLN A 455 -20.12 16.65 -0.95
N ARG A 456 -19.18 17.01 -0.06
CA ARG A 456 -19.36 16.84 1.38
C ARG A 456 -20.34 17.86 1.96
N LEU A 457 -20.26 19.14 1.55
CA LEU A 457 -21.25 20.16 1.95
C LEU A 457 -22.65 19.74 1.50
N ARG A 458 -22.78 19.22 0.29
CA ARG A 458 -24.06 18.70 -0.24
C ARG A 458 -24.68 17.62 0.65
N ARG A 459 -23.90 16.64 1.11
CA ARG A 459 -24.41 15.58 2.00
C ARG A 459 -24.92 16.16 3.32
N ARG A 460 -24.28 17.22 3.83
CA ARG A 460 -24.64 17.88 5.09
C ARG A 460 -25.91 18.76 4.97
N ILE A 461 -26.15 19.35 3.80
CA ILE A 461 -27.37 20.14 3.52
C ILE A 461 -28.64 19.28 3.64
N GLN A 462 -28.56 17.97 3.36
CA GLN A 462 -29.69 17.05 3.56
C GLN A 462 -30.04 16.81 5.03
N GLN A 463 -29.20 17.25 5.98
CA GLN A 463 -29.36 16.99 7.41
C GLN A 463 -29.56 18.27 8.26
N SER A 464 -28.97 19.44 7.91
CA SER A 464 -29.28 20.76 8.53
C SER A 464 -28.46 21.94 7.93
N GLY A 465 -29.03 23.16 7.94
CA GLY A 465 -28.39 24.48 8.17
C GLY A 465 -27.31 25.06 7.23
N SER A 466 -26.58 24.26 6.44
CA SER A 466 -25.36 24.69 5.71
C SER A 466 -25.62 25.25 4.29
N LEU A 467 -26.83 25.75 4.02
CA LEU A 467 -27.20 26.20 2.68
C LEU A 467 -26.44 27.46 2.25
N GLU A 468 -26.24 28.40 3.17
CA GLU A 468 -25.64 29.70 2.86
C GLU A 468 -24.16 29.60 2.46
N THR A 469 -23.37 28.83 3.22
CA THR A 469 -21.96 28.57 2.89
C THR A 469 -21.81 27.88 1.53
N TYR A 470 -22.72 26.94 1.21
CA TYR A 470 -22.72 26.25 -0.08
C TYR A 470 -23.07 27.18 -1.24
N LEU A 471 -24.12 28.01 -1.10
CA LEU A 471 -24.52 28.99 -2.11
C LEU A 471 -23.42 30.04 -2.34
N ASN A 472 -22.80 30.51 -1.26
CA ASN A 472 -21.71 31.47 -1.33
C ASN A 472 -20.49 30.90 -2.07
N LEU A 473 -20.12 29.64 -1.77
CA LEU A 473 -19.04 28.95 -2.47
C LEU A 473 -19.36 28.74 -3.96
N CYS A 474 -20.58 28.31 -4.29
CA CYS A 474 -21.03 28.14 -5.67
C CYS A 474 -21.00 29.45 -6.46
N LYS A 475 -21.38 30.58 -5.84
CA LYS A 475 -21.30 31.91 -6.43
C LYS A 475 -19.85 32.25 -6.80
N HIS A 476 -18.91 32.16 -5.84
CA HIS A 476 -17.50 32.46 -6.10
C HIS A 476 -16.89 31.54 -7.17
N LEU A 477 -17.26 30.27 -7.21
CA LEU A 477 -16.80 29.33 -8.24
C LEU A 477 -17.39 29.63 -9.63
N SER A 478 -18.63 30.13 -9.69
CA SER A 478 -19.27 30.60 -10.93
C SER A 478 -18.63 31.89 -11.43
N ASP A 479 -18.37 32.84 -10.53
CA ASP A 479 -17.73 34.12 -10.86
C ASP A 479 -16.31 33.89 -11.40
N ALA A 480 -15.60 32.89 -10.85
CA ALA A 480 -14.29 32.43 -11.34
C ALA A 480 -14.36 31.57 -12.63
N SER A 481 -15.54 31.39 -13.25
CA SER A 481 -15.76 30.52 -14.43
C SER A 481 -15.29 29.07 -14.26
N LEU A 482 -15.16 28.59 -13.02
CA LEU A 482 -14.75 27.22 -12.70
C LEU A 482 -15.92 26.24 -12.71
N ILE A 483 -17.14 26.76 -12.60
CA ILE A 483 -18.40 26.03 -12.69
C ILE A 483 -19.32 26.83 -13.61
N GLY A 484 -19.94 26.16 -14.59
CA GLY A 484 -20.87 26.83 -15.50
C GLY A 484 -22.13 27.34 -14.76
N PRO A 485 -22.75 28.46 -15.18
CA PRO A 485 -23.96 29.02 -14.56
C PRO A 485 -25.10 28.00 -14.43
N CYS A 486 -25.15 27.01 -15.33
CA CYS A 486 -26.16 25.94 -15.35
C CYS A 486 -25.95 24.84 -14.29
N LEU A 487 -24.76 24.73 -13.69
CA LEU A 487 -24.47 23.74 -12.63
C LEU A 487 -24.96 24.20 -11.25
N ASN A 488 -25.21 25.51 -11.05
CA ASN A 488 -25.86 26.03 -9.85
C ASN A 488 -27.27 25.48 -9.66
N TRP A 489 -27.97 25.09 -10.74
CA TRP A 489 -29.28 24.43 -10.67
C TRP A 489 -29.19 22.89 -10.72
N VAL A 490 -28.27 22.32 -11.51
CA VAL A 490 -28.17 20.87 -11.71
C VAL A 490 -27.58 20.13 -10.49
N VAL A 491 -26.73 20.80 -9.69
CA VAL A 491 -26.12 20.18 -8.49
C VAL A 491 -27.00 20.37 -7.23
N MET A 492 -27.87 21.39 -7.22
CA MET A 492 -28.82 21.70 -6.12
C MET A 492 -29.99 20.68 -6.01
N ILE A 493 -30.16 19.77 -6.97
CA ILE A 493 -31.41 19.04 -7.20
C ILE A 493 -31.15 17.51 -7.30
N ARG A 494 -30.98 16.82 -6.16
CA ARG A 494 -31.02 15.33 -6.11
C ARG A 494 -31.99 14.80 -5.05
N GLY A 495 -33.09 15.51 -4.81
CA GLY A 495 -34.10 15.04 -3.85
C GLY A 495 -35.47 15.69 -4.01
N SER A 496 -35.56 16.86 -4.65
CA SER A 496 -36.84 17.56 -4.82
C SER A 496 -37.35 17.35 -6.25
N ARG A 497 -38.62 16.94 -6.38
CA ARG A 497 -39.37 16.95 -7.65
C ARG A 497 -39.67 18.40 -8.01
N PHE A 498 -39.44 18.82 -9.26
CA PHE A 498 -39.65 20.21 -9.69
C PHE A 498 -40.80 20.30 -10.69
N ARG A 499 -41.77 21.15 -10.36
CA ARG A 499 -42.81 21.56 -11.30
C ARG A 499 -42.25 22.69 -12.18
N LEU A 500 -41.92 22.38 -13.43
CA LEU A 500 -41.44 23.36 -14.40
C LEU A 500 -42.60 24.14 -15.02
N LYS A 501 -42.39 25.43 -15.33
CA LYS A 501 -43.28 26.19 -16.23
C LYS A 501 -43.05 25.72 -17.68
N GLY A 502 -44.05 25.80 -18.54
CA GLY A 502 -43.99 25.23 -19.90
C GLY A 502 -42.78 25.67 -20.75
N TRP A 503 -42.36 26.93 -20.64
CA TRP A 503 -41.16 27.41 -21.34
C TRP A 503 -39.85 26.87 -20.75
N GLN A 504 -39.79 26.62 -19.43
CA GLN A 504 -38.62 26.01 -18.78
C GLN A 504 -38.50 24.55 -19.20
N GLN A 505 -39.62 23.84 -19.27
CA GLN A 505 -39.69 22.47 -19.77
C GLN A 505 -39.23 22.39 -21.23
N ALA A 506 -39.67 23.33 -22.08
CA ALA A 506 -39.20 23.41 -23.47
C ALA A 506 -37.69 23.70 -23.55
N ALA A 507 -37.18 24.63 -22.74
CA ALA A 507 -35.75 24.94 -22.71
C ALA A 507 -34.88 23.75 -22.25
N VAL A 508 -35.31 23.03 -21.21
CA VAL A 508 -34.62 21.82 -20.73
C VAL A 508 -34.70 20.72 -21.78
N ALA A 509 -35.84 20.52 -22.44
CA ALA A 509 -35.98 19.55 -23.51
C ALA A 509 -35.02 19.85 -24.67
N VAL A 510 -35.02 21.08 -25.19
CA VAL A 510 -34.14 21.48 -26.31
C VAL A 510 -32.67 21.36 -25.91
N GLY A 511 -32.28 21.89 -24.74
CA GLY A 511 -30.91 21.82 -24.25
C GLY A 511 -30.43 20.38 -24.04
N SER A 512 -31.30 19.52 -23.51
CA SER A 512 -30.99 18.11 -23.29
C SER A 512 -30.90 17.34 -24.62
N ALA A 513 -31.74 17.64 -25.61
CA ALA A 513 -31.66 17.04 -26.93
C ALA A 513 -30.36 17.39 -27.65
N VAL A 514 -30.00 18.69 -27.70
CA VAL A 514 -28.74 19.13 -28.31
C VAL A 514 -27.54 18.52 -27.58
N GLY A 515 -27.54 18.55 -26.25
CA GLY A 515 -26.45 18.00 -25.45
C GLY A 515 -26.30 16.48 -25.60
N ALA A 516 -27.41 15.73 -25.65
CA ALA A 516 -27.38 14.28 -25.87
C ALA A 516 -26.94 13.90 -27.31
N LEU A 517 -27.24 14.73 -28.32
CA LEU A 517 -26.75 14.53 -29.68
C LEU A 517 -25.23 14.74 -29.77
N LEU A 518 -24.71 15.77 -29.09
CA LEU A 518 -23.27 16.07 -29.04
C LEU A 518 -22.51 15.00 -28.25
N ASP A 519 -23.01 14.62 -27.07
CA ASP A 519 -22.42 13.59 -26.21
C ASP A 519 -23.46 12.55 -25.75
N PRO A 520 -23.60 11.43 -26.48
CA PRO A 520 -24.55 10.37 -26.13
C PRO A 520 -24.22 9.64 -24.82
N ARG A 521 -23.01 9.82 -24.24
CA ARG A 521 -22.63 9.19 -22.96
C ARG A 521 -23.29 9.86 -21.76
N ARG A 522 -23.88 11.04 -21.96
CA ARG A 522 -24.62 11.81 -20.94
C ARG A 522 -26.03 11.25 -20.76
N ALA A 523 -26.13 10.10 -20.09
CA ALA A 523 -27.41 9.45 -19.77
C ALA A 523 -28.38 10.37 -18.97
N ASP A 524 -27.85 11.33 -18.22
CA ASP A 524 -28.62 12.35 -17.50
C ASP A 524 -29.40 13.29 -18.44
N LEU A 525 -28.85 13.60 -19.62
CA LEU A 525 -29.52 14.44 -20.63
C LEU A 525 -30.61 13.66 -21.36
N ILE A 526 -30.36 12.39 -21.70
CA ILE A 526 -31.38 11.51 -22.30
C ILE A 526 -32.56 11.32 -21.32
N ALA A 527 -32.26 11.13 -20.04
CA ALA A 527 -33.24 11.06 -18.97
C ALA A 527 -34.06 12.36 -18.85
N ALA A 528 -33.40 13.52 -18.81
CA ALA A 528 -34.08 14.82 -18.76
C ALA A 528 -34.97 15.06 -19.98
N LEU A 529 -34.51 14.69 -21.18
CA LEU A 529 -35.29 14.78 -22.42
C LEU A 529 -36.52 13.87 -22.37
N GLY A 530 -36.35 12.64 -21.92
CA GLY A 530 -37.46 11.69 -21.74
C GLY A 530 -38.51 12.19 -20.75
N GLU A 531 -38.09 12.80 -19.64
CA GLU A 531 -39.03 13.34 -18.65
C GLU A 531 -39.78 14.56 -19.15
N THR A 532 -39.06 15.49 -19.78
CA THR A 532 -39.64 16.77 -20.23
C THR A 532 -40.54 16.62 -21.45
N THR A 533 -40.38 15.56 -22.25
CA THR A 533 -41.22 15.31 -23.44
C THR A 533 -42.22 14.16 -23.26
N GLY A 534 -42.01 13.29 -22.26
CA GLY A 534 -42.70 12.02 -22.13
C GLY A 534 -43.97 12.01 -21.29
N LYS A 535 -44.35 13.10 -20.61
CA LYS A 535 -45.50 13.11 -19.68
C LYS A 535 -46.77 12.47 -20.25
N PRO A 536 -47.29 12.86 -21.44
CA PRO A 536 -48.51 12.26 -21.98
C PRO A 536 -48.38 10.75 -22.30
N ALA A 537 -47.17 10.30 -22.64
CA ALA A 537 -46.88 8.90 -22.89
C ALA A 537 -46.82 8.10 -21.58
N PHE A 538 -46.19 8.64 -20.53
CA PHE A 538 -46.18 8.02 -19.20
C PHE A 538 -47.58 7.96 -18.58
N ASP A 539 -48.42 8.98 -18.78
CA ASP A 539 -49.83 8.94 -18.38
C ASP A 539 -50.57 7.75 -19.02
N ARG A 540 -50.35 7.52 -20.32
CA ARG A 540 -50.95 6.37 -21.02
C ARG A 540 -50.44 5.03 -20.46
N VAL A 541 -49.14 4.91 -20.23
CA VAL A 541 -48.54 3.70 -19.65
C VAL A 541 -49.11 3.45 -18.25
N LEU A 542 -49.20 4.49 -17.40
CA LEU A 542 -49.80 4.40 -16.08
C LEU A 542 -51.25 3.89 -16.13
N GLU A 543 -52.05 4.42 -17.04
CA GLU A 543 -53.43 3.96 -17.25
C GLU A 543 -53.51 2.50 -17.74
N ARG A 544 -52.57 2.04 -18.57
CA ARG A 544 -52.50 0.61 -18.95
C ARG A 544 -52.12 -0.26 -17.76
N MET A 545 -51.12 0.15 -16.97
CA MET A 545 -50.71 -0.57 -15.76
C MET A 545 -51.84 -0.68 -14.74
N LYS A 546 -52.65 0.38 -14.54
CA LYS A 546 -53.83 0.35 -13.66
C LYS A 546 -54.91 -0.64 -14.13
N LYS A 547 -55.02 -0.90 -15.43
CA LYS A 547 -55.98 -1.86 -15.99
C LYS A 547 -55.51 -3.31 -15.85
N SER A 548 -54.21 -3.55 -15.92
CA SER A 548 -53.61 -4.89 -15.73
C SER A 548 -53.60 -5.31 -14.25
N PRO A 549 -53.97 -6.55 -13.90
CA PRO A 549 -53.85 -7.05 -12.53
C PRO A 549 -52.39 -7.03 -12.02
N GLU A 550 -51.45 -7.47 -12.85
CA GLU A 550 -50.01 -7.47 -12.55
C GLU A 550 -49.46 -6.03 -12.50
N GLY A 551 -49.91 -5.17 -13.42
CA GLY A 551 -49.54 -3.75 -13.42
C GLY A 551 -49.97 -3.01 -12.15
N ARG A 552 -51.14 -3.33 -11.58
CA ARG A 552 -51.58 -2.78 -10.29
C ARG A 552 -50.71 -3.22 -9.13
N GLU A 553 -50.27 -4.48 -9.13
CA GLU A 553 -49.36 -5.00 -8.11
C GLU A 553 -48.02 -4.26 -8.17
N ILE A 554 -47.47 -4.05 -9.36
CA ILE A 554 -46.23 -3.29 -9.59
C ILE A 554 -46.36 -1.83 -9.11
N LEU A 555 -47.49 -1.16 -9.41
CA LEU A 555 -47.71 0.23 -8.96
C LEU A 555 -47.84 0.35 -7.44
N LEU A 556 -48.29 -0.70 -6.76
CA LEU A 556 -48.45 -0.75 -5.30
C LEU A 556 -47.13 -1.08 -4.60
N GLU A 557 -46.42 -2.11 -5.05
CA GLU A 557 -45.18 -2.58 -4.43
C GLU A 557 -43.96 -1.76 -4.84
N GLN A 558 -44.03 -1.09 -6.00
CA GLN A 558 -42.98 -0.28 -6.59
C GLN A 558 -41.58 -0.95 -6.58
N PRO A 559 -41.45 -2.19 -7.10
CA PRO A 559 -40.16 -2.86 -7.15
C PRO A 559 -39.11 -2.03 -7.90
N ARG A 560 -37.87 -2.07 -7.39
CA ARG A 560 -36.72 -1.31 -7.91
C ARG A 560 -35.62 -2.25 -8.36
N VAL A 561 -35.07 -1.99 -9.54
CA VAL A 561 -33.94 -2.75 -10.12
C VAL A 561 -32.63 -2.09 -9.67
N ILE A 562 -32.29 -2.27 -8.39
CA ILE A 562 -31.05 -1.80 -7.76
C ILE A 562 -30.25 -2.98 -7.24
N SER A 563 -28.93 -2.82 -7.12
CA SER A 563 -27.99 -3.92 -6.81
C SER A 563 -28.40 -4.74 -5.58
N THR A 564 -28.95 -4.10 -4.55
CA THR A 564 -29.42 -4.75 -3.32
C THR A 564 -30.60 -5.70 -3.54
N ASN A 565 -31.46 -5.41 -4.52
CA ASN A 565 -32.70 -6.16 -4.75
C ASN A 565 -32.50 -7.26 -5.79
N VAL A 566 -31.66 -7.01 -6.80
CA VAL A 566 -31.41 -7.95 -7.91
C VAL A 566 -30.11 -8.74 -7.78
N GLY A 567 -29.35 -8.56 -6.69
CA GLY A 567 -28.06 -9.24 -6.48
C GLY A 567 -28.13 -10.78 -6.54
N HIS A 568 -29.25 -11.36 -6.12
CA HIS A 568 -29.48 -12.81 -6.18
C HIS A 568 -29.49 -13.37 -7.62
N ALA A 569 -29.63 -12.51 -8.65
CA ALA A 569 -29.58 -12.94 -10.05
C ALA A 569 -28.21 -13.52 -10.46
N TRP A 570 -27.13 -13.14 -9.76
CA TRP A 570 -25.77 -13.64 -10.03
C TRP A 570 -25.54 -15.07 -9.56
N ASP A 571 -26.40 -15.59 -8.67
CA ASP A 571 -26.28 -16.93 -8.09
C ASP A 571 -27.20 -17.97 -8.76
N LEU A 572 -27.94 -17.57 -9.80
CA LEU A 572 -28.92 -18.42 -10.49
C LEU A 572 -28.29 -19.29 -11.59
N PRO A 573 -28.89 -20.45 -11.92
CA PRO A 573 -28.39 -21.34 -12.98
C PRO A 573 -28.33 -20.66 -14.36
N ASP A 574 -27.36 -21.07 -15.18
CA ASP A 574 -27.01 -20.39 -16.43
C ASP A 574 -28.15 -20.27 -17.46
N ASN A 575 -29.12 -21.18 -17.44
CA ASN A 575 -30.26 -21.19 -18.37
C ASN A 575 -31.39 -20.21 -17.97
N THR A 576 -31.30 -19.60 -16.79
CA THR A 576 -32.35 -18.71 -16.27
C THR A 576 -32.26 -17.29 -16.81
N PHE A 577 -33.39 -16.57 -16.77
CA PHE A 577 -33.44 -15.15 -17.13
C PHE A 577 -32.53 -14.28 -16.25
N GLY A 578 -32.50 -14.53 -14.93
CA GLY A 578 -31.67 -13.79 -13.99
C GLY A 578 -30.17 -13.95 -14.28
N ALA A 579 -29.72 -15.18 -14.54
CA ALA A 579 -28.33 -15.44 -14.91
C ALA A 579 -27.95 -14.77 -16.25
N ALA A 580 -28.85 -14.77 -17.23
CA ALA A 580 -28.64 -14.08 -18.50
C ALA A 580 -28.51 -12.56 -18.32
N TYR A 581 -29.33 -11.97 -17.47
CA TYR A 581 -29.25 -10.55 -17.09
C TYR A 581 -27.92 -10.25 -16.35
N ALA A 582 -27.56 -11.07 -15.36
CA ALA A 582 -26.31 -10.93 -14.61
C ALA A 582 -25.08 -11.01 -15.53
N ARG A 583 -25.06 -11.94 -16.50
CA ARG A 583 -24.02 -12.02 -17.53
C ARG A 583 -23.99 -10.77 -18.42
N PHE A 584 -25.16 -10.27 -18.84
CA PHE A 584 -25.25 -9.05 -19.65
C PHE A 584 -24.65 -7.83 -18.94
N MET A 585 -25.00 -7.65 -17.66
CA MET A 585 -24.49 -6.56 -16.81
C MET A 585 -23.00 -6.72 -16.48
N GLY A 586 -22.58 -7.92 -16.06
CA GLY A 586 -21.21 -8.23 -15.66
C GLY A 586 -20.21 -8.12 -16.81
N SER A 587 -20.55 -8.64 -18.00
CA SER A 587 -19.67 -8.57 -19.19
C SER A 587 -19.34 -7.14 -19.65
N ARG A 588 -20.12 -6.14 -19.21
CA ARG A 588 -19.97 -4.72 -19.59
C ARG A 588 -19.61 -3.82 -18.41
N ASN A 589 -19.44 -4.39 -17.21
CA ASN A 589 -19.17 -3.67 -15.97
C ASN A 589 -20.22 -2.57 -15.69
N PHE A 590 -21.49 -2.85 -15.96
CA PHE A 590 -22.61 -1.95 -15.66
C PHE A 590 -23.16 -2.21 -14.26
N SER A 591 -23.56 -1.16 -13.56
CA SER A 591 -24.32 -1.27 -12.31
C SER A 591 -25.80 -0.97 -12.56
N PRO A 592 -26.74 -1.79 -12.00
CA PRO A 592 -28.15 -1.43 -11.93
C PRO A 592 -28.38 -0.04 -11.28
N ASP A 593 -27.47 0.38 -10.39
CA ASP A 593 -27.57 1.65 -9.65
C ASP A 593 -27.17 2.89 -10.47
N ASP A 594 -26.65 2.72 -11.69
CA ASP A 594 -26.15 3.82 -12.51
C ASP A 594 -27.28 4.69 -13.11
N ARG A 595 -28.56 4.29 -12.95
CA ARG A 595 -29.70 4.97 -13.55
C ARG A 595 -29.98 6.34 -12.90
N PRO A 596 -30.10 7.42 -13.69
CA PRO A 596 -30.32 8.75 -13.14
C PRO A 596 -31.73 8.87 -12.51
N PRO A 597 -31.87 9.55 -11.36
CA PRO A 597 -33.15 9.75 -10.70
C PRO A 597 -34.11 10.58 -11.57
N VAL A 598 -35.42 10.35 -11.46
CA VAL A 598 -36.48 11.13 -12.13
C VAL A 598 -36.71 12.45 -11.40
N ARG A 599 -36.84 13.57 -12.15
CA ARG A 599 -36.82 14.94 -11.61
C ARG A 599 -38.01 15.80 -12.02
N PHE A 600 -38.50 15.65 -13.26
CA PHE A 600 -39.45 16.55 -13.91
C PHE A 600 -40.84 15.94 -14.07
N MET A 601 -41.13 14.85 -13.34
CA MET A 601 -42.49 14.29 -13.23
C MET A 601 -43.24 14.93 -12.05
N GLU A 602 -44.52 15.25 -12.28
CA GLU A 602 -45.34 15.99 -11.31
C GLU A 602 -45.87 15.11 -10.17
N THR A 603 -46.16 13.83 -10.44
CA THR A 603 -46.74 12.89 -9.46
C THR A 603 -45.78 11.77 -9.13
N GLU A 604 -45.98 11.13 -7.98
CA GLU A 604 -45.21 9.96 -7.56
C GLU A 604 -45.38 8.77 -8.50
N GLU A 605 -46.62 8.49 -8.89
CA GLU A 605 -46.94 7.39 -9.80
C GLU A 605 -46.24 7.57 -11.16
N LEU A 606 -46.27 8.78 -11.74
CA LEU A 606 -45.59 9.05 -13.01
C LEU A 606 -44.08 9.02 -12.87
N ALA A 607 -43.55 9.50 -11.73
CA ALA A 607 -42.13 9.42 -11.45
C ALA A 607 -41.66 7.96 -11.34
N TYR A 608 -42.47 7.09 -10.72
CA TYR A 608 -42.20 5.67 -10.64
C TYR A 608 -42.27 5.00 -12.01
N VAL A 609 -43.31 5.26 -12.82
CA VAL A 609 -43.42 4.70 -14.18
C VAL A 609 -42.22 5.11 -15.04
N ALA A 610 -41.81 6.38 -14.97
CA ALA A 610 -40.64 6.88 -15.68
C ALA A 610 -39.33 6.26 -15.17
N MET A 611 -39.23 5.95 -13.87
CA MET A 611 -38.08 5.25 -13.29
C MET A 611 -38.04 3.79 -13.73
N ARG A 612 -39.17 3.08 -13.63
CA ARG A 612 -39.31 1.68 -14.05
C ARG A 612 -38.91 1.52 -15.51
N ALA A 613 -39.35 2.42 -16.39
CA ALA A 613 -38.98 2.40 -17.81
C ALA A 613 -37.46 2.48 -18.05
N ARG A 614 -36.69 3.14 -17.18
CA ARG A 614 -35.22 3.22 -17.26
C ARG A 614 -34.54 1.97 -16.71
N GLU A 615 -35.11 1.42 -15.66
CA GLU A 615 -34.57 0.30 -14.92
C GLU A 615 -34.75 -1.01 -15.70
N VAL A 616 -35.92 -1.22 -16.29
CA VAL A 616 -36.20 -2.44 -17.08
C VAL A 616 -35.57 -2.45 -18.47
N HIS A 617 -34.99 -1.32 -18.91
CA HIS A 617 -34.32 -1.21 -20.20
C HIS A 617 -33.22 -2.28 -20.40
N ASP A 618 -32.43 -2.57 -19.37
CA ASP A 618 -31.38 -3.59 -19.45
C ASP A 618 -31.95 -5.02 -19.51
N PHE A 619 -33.12 -5.23 -18.91
CA PHE A 619 -33.86 -6.48 -19.10
C PHE A 619 -34.26 -6.63 -20.56
N TRP A 620 -34.65 -5.56 -21.24
CA TRP A 620 -35.05 -5.64 -22.63
C TRP A 620 -33.87 -5.91 -23.56
N HIS A 621 -32.69 -5.37 -23.26
CA HIS A 621 -31.46 -5.82 -23.94
C HIS A 621 -31.25 -7.33 -23.83
N THR A 622 -31.44 -7.88 -22.63
CA THR A 622 -31.28 -9.30 -22.34
C THR A 622 -32.35 -10.15 -23.03
N LEU A 623 -33.62 -9.73 -22.94
CA LEU A 623 -34.76 -10.48 -23.50
C LEU A 623 -34.72 -10.52 -25.03
N PHE A 624 -34.38 -9.40 -25.68
CA PHE A 624 -34.35 -9.32 -27.15
C PHE A 624 -32.99 -9.68 -27.76
N ASP A 625 -31.99 -10.11 -26.98
CA ASP A 625 -30.62 -10.39 -27.45
C ASP A 625 -29.97 -9.21 -28.20
N LEU A 626 -30.18 -7.98 -27.71
CA LEU A 626 -29.63 -6.78 -28.33
C LEU A 626 -28.33 -6.32 -27.64
N PRO A 627 -27.23 -6.12 -28.40
CA PRO A 627 -26.01 -5.56 -27.84
C PRO A 627 -26.14 -4.04 -27.57
N THR A 628 -25.34 -3.51 -26.66
CA THR A 628 -25.25 -2.07 -26.36
C THR A 628 -24.34 -1.30 -27.33
N ASN A 629 -24.29 -1.74 -28.59
CA ASN A 629 -23.62 -0.99 -29.66
C ASN A 629 -24.62 -0.01 -30.31
N LEU A 630 -24.14 0.93 -31.13
CA LEU A 630 -25.01 1.98 -31.68
C LEU A 630 -26.23 1.41 -32.44
N ILE A 631 -26.10 0.28 -33.15
CA ILE A 631 -27.23 -0.37 -33.85
C ILE A 631 -28.21 -0.98 -32.86
N GLY A 632 -27.71 -1.73 -31.87
CA GLY A 632 -28.56 -2.43 -30.91
C GLY A 632 -29.30 -1.46 -29.98
N GLU A 633 -28.65 -0.38 -29.54
CA GLU A 633 -29.29 0.73 -28.82
C GLU A 633 -30.40 1.37 -29.66
N THR A 634 -30.11 1.68 -30.93
CA THR A 634 -31.10 2.28 -31.85
C THR A 634 -32.26 1.31 -32.11
N ALA A 635 -32.01 0.01 -32.23
CA ALA A 635 -33.04 -1.00 -32.43
C ALA A 635 -33.92 -1.17 -31.18
N LEU A 636 -33.32 -1.16 -29.99
CA LEU A 636 -34.08 -1.23 -28.75
C LEU A 636 -34.96 0.02 -28.57
N LYS A 637 -34.49 1.21 -28.97
CA LYS A 637 -35.30 2.44 -28.96
C LYS A 637 -36.54 2.35 -29.84
N VAL A 638 -36.52 1.55 -30.92
CA VAL A 638 -37.73 1.29 -31.73
C VAL A 638 -38.73 0.45 -30.93
N ILE A 639 -38.27 -0.60 -30.24
CA ILE A 639 -39.13 -1.43 -29.37
C ILE A 639 -39.72 -0.59 -28.23
N GLU A 640 -38.90 0.25 -27.59
CA GLU A 640 -39.36 1.17 -26.55
C GLU A 640 -40.39 2.18 -27.05
N PHE A 641 -40.20 2.68 -28.27
CA PHE A 641 -41.16 3.57 -28.90
C PHE A 641 -42.50 2.86 -29.13
N GLU A 642 -42.49 1.62 -29.66
CA GLU A 642 -43.73 0.85 -29.83
C GLU A 642 -44.44 0.56 -28.51
N GLN A 643 -43.68 0.28 -27.45
CA GLN A 643 -44.24 -0.07 -26.14
C GLN A 643 -44.76 1.15 -25.38
N MET A 644 -44.07 2.29 -25.42
CA MET A 644 -44.36 3.45 -24.56
C MET A 644 -44.78 4.71 -25.32
N LEU A 645 -44.53 4.79 -26.63
CA LEU A 645 -44.76 5.97 -27.47
C LEU A 645 -44.05 7.23 -26.96
N LEU A 646 -42.88 7.07 -26.33
CA LEU A 646 -42.09 8.18 -25.81
C LEU A 646 -41.45 8.97 -26.96
N PRO A 647 -41.66 10.30 -27.05
CA PRO A 647 -41.05 11.11 -28.10
C PRO A 647 -39.51 11.04 -28.12
N MET A 648 -38.89 10.88 -26.95
CA MET A 648 -37.45 10.72 -26.82
C MET A 648 -36.93 9.49 -27.58
N CYS A 649 -37.64 8.35 -27.53
CA CYS A 649 -37.22 7.14 -28.23
C CYS A 649 -37.18 7.37 -29.75
N LEU A 650 -38.20 8.04 -30.32
CA LEU A 650 -38.20 8.43 -31.73
C LEU A 650 -37.03 9.35 -32.08
N MET A 651 -36.78 10.37 -31.25
CA MET A 651 -35.64 11.28 -31.45
C MET A 651 -34.29 10.55 -31.35
N SER A 652 -34.17 9.58 -30.44
CA SER A 652 -32.98 8.73 -30.34
C SER A 652 -32.79 7.84 -31.56
N VAL A 653 -33.87 7.31 -32.16
CA VAL A 653 -33.78 6.55 -33.41
C VAL A 653 -33.27 7.45 -34.54
N LEU A 654 -33.84 8.65 -34.70
CA LEU A 654 -33.40 9.62 -35.71
C LEU A 654 -31.93 10.07 -35.49
N GLY A 655 -31.55 10.37 -34.26
CA GLY A 655 -30.18 10.75 -33.91
C GLY A 655 -29.18 9.61 -34.07
N GLY A 656 -29.57 8.39 -33.73
CA GLY A 656 -28.76 7.18 -33.89
C GLY A 656 -28.51 6.86 -35.38
N THR A 657 -29.56 6.89 -36.21
CA THR A 657 -29.46 6.60 -37.65
C THR A 657 -28.67 7.66 -38.41
N ALA A 658 -28.70 8.92 -37.97
CA ALA A 658 -27.86 9.98 -38.51
C ALA A 658 -26.35 9.70 -38.32
N ARG A 659 -25.97 8.96 -37.27
CA ARG A 659 -24.57 8.60 -36.95
C ARG A 659 -24.11 7.28 -37.55
N PHE A 660 -24.99 6.54 -38.25
CA PHE A 660 -24.64 5.30 -38.93
C PHE A 660 -23.78 5.55 -40.17
N SER A 661 -22.84 4.64 -40.44
CA SER A 661 -22.27 4.48 -41.79
C SER A 661 -23.33 3.94 -42.77
N ASP A 662 -23.11 4.09 -44.07
CA ASP A 662 -24.10 3.68 -45.08
C ASP A 662 -24.44 2.18 -45.02
N LYS A 663 -23.45 1.33 -44.72
CA LYS A 663 -23.66 -0.11 -44.50
C LYS A 663 -24.54 -0.38 -43.27
N GLN A 664 -24.28 0.31 -42.16
CA GLN A 664 -25.06 0.17 -40.92
C GLN A 664 -26.48 0.70 -41.10
N ARG A 665 -26.66 1.80 -41.84
CA ARG A 665 -27.95 2.39 -42.16
C ARG A 665 -28.80 1.44 -43.01
N SER A 666 -28.20 0.86 -44.05
CA SER A 666 -28.86 -0.17 -44.88
C SER A 666 -29.26 -1.40 -44.06
N LEU A 667 -28.32 -1.96 -43.29
CA LEU A 667 -28.57 -3.11 -42.41
C LEU A 667 -29.69 -2.84 -41.40
N PHE A 668 -29.69 -1.64 -40.80
CA PHE A 668 -30.70 -1.26 -39.83
C PHE A 668 -32.09 -1.18 -40.46
N TYR A 669 -32.28 -0.42 -41.54
CA TYR A 669 -33.60 -0.26 -42.16
C TYR A 669 -34.12 -1.53 -42.83
N GLN A 670 -33.24 -2.38 -43.36
CA GLN A 670 -33.63 -3.63 -44.03
C GLN A 670 -33.97 -4.74 -43.04
N HIS A 671 -33.26 -4.84 -41.90
CA HIS A 671 -33.37 -5.98 -40.99
C HIS A 671 -33.84 -5.59 -39.59
N TYR A 672 -33.15 -4.68 -38.91
CA TYR A 672 -33.42 -4.38 -37.50
C TYR A 672 -34.69 -3.54 -37.30
N PHE A 673 -34.95 -2.55 -38.13
CA PHE A 673 -36.12 -1.67 -38.01
C PHE A 673 -37.45 -2.44 -38.18
N PRO A 674 -37.68 -3.19 -39.28
CA PRO A 674 -38.93 -3.96 -39.43
C PRO A 674 -39.06 -5.08 -38.40
N TRP A 675 -37.93 -5.70 -37.99
CA TRP A 675 -37.94 -6.67 -36.89
C TRP A 675 -38.37 -6.02 -35.57
N ALA A 676 -37.77 -4.88 -35.19
CA ALA A 676 -38.02 -4.22 -33.92
C ALA A 676 -39.48 -3.75 -33.81
N LEU A 677 -40.05 -3.21 -34.89
CA LEU A 677 -41.48 -2.88 -34.95
C LEU A 677 -42.36 -4.12 -34.70
N LYS A 678 -42.06 -5.22 -35.40
CA LYS A 678 -42.80 -6.48 -35.25
C LYS A 678 -42.62 -7.09 -33.86
N ALA A 679 -41.42 -7.05 -33.30
CA ALA A 679 -41.07 -7.60 -32.01
C ALA A 679 -41.76 -6.81 -30.89
N GLY A 680 -41.68 -5.47 -30.92
CA GLY A 680 -42.36 -4.60 -29.98
C GLY A 680 -43.88 -4.68 -30.05
N ALA A 681 -44.48 -4.83 -31.24
CA ALA A 681 -45.92 -4.97 -31.38
C ALA A 681 -46.48 -6.35 -30.98
N ARG A 682 -45.65 -7.41 -31.05
CA ARG A 682 -46.06 -8.78 -30.68
C ARG A 682 -45.80 -9.15 -29.23
N SER A 683 -44.85 -8.47 -28.57
CA SER A 683 -44.61 -8.70 -27.16
C SER A 683 -45.82 -8.28 -26.33
N THR A 684 -45.97 -8.88 -25.15
CA THR A 684 -46.90 -8.39 -24.14
C THR A 684 -46.58 -6.92 -23.76
N ASP A 685 -47.46 -6.25 -23.00
CA ASP A 685 -47.16 -4.93 -22.45
C ASP A 685 -46.01 -5.05 -21.45
N LEU A 686 -44.80 -4.72 -21.91
CA LEU A 686 -43.56 -4.95 -21.17
C LEU A 686 -43.50 -4.14 -19.88
N MET A 687 -44.22 -3.01 -19.82
CA MET A 687 -44.30 -2.20 -18.59
C MET A 687 -45.15 -2.85 -17.50
N CYS A 688 -46.02 -3.80 -17.87
CA CYS A 688 -46.90 -4.52 -16.95
C CYS A 688 -46.32 -5.86 -16.46
N VAL A 689 -45.11 -6.25 -16.87
CA VAL A 689 -44.45 -7.51 -16.48
C VAL A 689 -43.67 -7.33 -15.18
N TYR A 690 -43.85 -8.23 -14.23
CA TYR A 690 -43.16 -8.25 -12.94
C TYR A 690 -41.87 -9.09 -13.03
N TYR A 691 -40.87 -8.58 -13.76
CA TYR A 691 -39.60 -9.24 -14.06
C TYR A 691 -38.89 -9.86 -12.86
N GLU A 692 -38.89 -9.14 -11.73
CA GLU A 692 -38.17 -9.47 -10.52
C GLU A 692 -38.64 -10.81 -9.90
N LYS A 693 -39.89 -11.23 -10.17
CA LYS A 693 -40.44 -12.53 -9.74
C LYS A 693 -40.04 -13.69 -10.67
N HIS A 694 -39.54 -13.41 -11.86
CA HIS A 694 -39.30 -14.39 -12.92
C HIS A 694 -37.83 -14.70 -13.18
N PHE A 695 -36.90 -14.19 -12.36
CA PHE A 695 -35.46 -14.42 -12.56
C PHE A 695 -35.05 -15.88 -12.55
N HIS A 696 -35.75 -16.73 -11.79
CA HIS A 696 -35.48 -18.16 -11.68
C HIS A 696 -36.05 -19.00 -12.84
N GLU A 697 -36.94 -18.42 -13.66
CA GLU A 697 -37.51 -19.11 -14.83
C GLU A 697 -36.48 -19.21 -15.97
N ASP A 698 -36.61 -20.24 -16.81
CA ASP A 698 -35.78 -20.44 -18.00
C ASP A 698 -35.96 -19.28 -18.99
N LEU A 699 -34.85 -18.77 -19.55
CA LEU A 699 -34.86 -17.61 -20.44
C LEU A 699 -35.74 -17.83 -21.68
N GLU A 700 -35.73 -19.02 -22.25
CA GLU A 700 -36.49 -19.32 -23.46
C GLU A 700 -37.98 -19.52 -23.16
N ASP A 701 -38.31 -20.01 -21.96
CA ASP A 701 -39.69 -20.07 -21.48
C ASP A 701 -40.28 -18.67 -21.29
N VAL A 702 -39.56 -17.76 -20.62
CA VAL A 702 -40.05 -16.38 -20.44
C VAL A 702 -40.17 -15.63 -21.77
N ARG A 703 -39.26 -15.88 -22.72
CA ARG A 703 -39.36 -15.32 -24.09
C ARG A 703 -40.61 -15.78 -24.80
N ARG A 704 -40.91 -17.09 -24.76
CA ARG A 704 -42.15 -17.65 -25.33
C ARG A 704 -43.40 -17.08 -24.64
N LYS A 705 -43.41 -17.05 -23.31
CA LYS A 705 -44.51 -16.57 -22.47
C LYS A 705 -44.89 -15.12 -22.78
N TRP A 706 -43.89 -14.26 -23.00
CA TRP A 706 -44.10 -12.83 -23.24
C TRP A 706 -44.09 -12.42 -24.71
N GLY A 707 -44.01 -13.38 -25.64
CA GLY A 707 -43.99 -13.11 -27.08
C GLY A 707 -42.74 -12.37 -27.55
N ILE A 708 -41.61 -12.53 -26.85
CA ILE A 708 -40.34 -11.91 -27.18
C ILE A 708 -39.75 -12.61 -28.41
N ILE A 709 -39.48 -11.84 -29.46
CA ILE A 709 -38.81 -12.31 -30.66
C ILE A 709 -37.37 -11.79 -30.60
N PRO A 710 -36.35 -12.64 -30.34
CA PRO A 710 -34.96 -12.19 -30.27
C PRO A 710 -34.46 -11.57 -31.58
N ALA A 711 -33.41 -10.74 -31.47
CA ALA A 711 -32.81 -10.05 -32.60
C ALA A 711 -32.26 -11.04 -33.64
N PRO A 712 -32.38 -10.73 -34.95
CA PRO A 712 -31.80 -11.57 -35.97
C PRO A 712 -30.27 -11.60 -35.81
N PRO A 713 -29.61 -12.76 -36.01
CA PRO A 713 -28.16 -12.85 -35.93
C PRO A 713 -27.52 -11.94 -36.99
N PRO A 714 -26.32 -11.38 -36.73
CA PRO A 714 -25.63 -10.57 -37.73
C PRO A 714 -25.36 -11.42 -38.99
N PRO A 715 -25.53 -10.86 -40.21
CA PRO A 715 -25.28 -11.59 -41.43
C PRO A 715 -23.83 -12.07 -41.48
N ARG A 716 -23.62 -13.38 -41.67
CA ARG A 716 -22.27 -13.97 -41.77
C ARG A 716 -21.57 -13.42 -43.03
N PRO A 717 -20.30 -13.00 -42.95
CA PRO A 717 -19.50 -12.78 -44.15
C PRO A 717 -19.27 -14.16 -44.79
N ASN A 718 -19.74 -14.34 -46.04
CA ASN A 718 -19.72 -15.57 -46.85
C ASN A 718 -21.00 -16.42 -46.75
N ALA A 719 -22.08 -15.91 -47.36
CA ALA A 719 -22.99 -16.76 -48.12
C ALA A 719 -23.05 -16.17 -49.53
N THR A 720 -22.33 -16.80 -50.45
CA THR A 720 -22.42 -16.57 -51.89
C THR A 720 -23.89 -16.69 -52.28
N ILE A 721 -24.49 -15.58 -52.72
CA ILE A 721 -25.79 -15.61 -53.39
C ILE A 721 -25.55 -16.32 -54.72
N ALA A 722 -25.84 -17.62 -54.77
CA ALA A 722 -26.07 -18.30 -56.02
C ALA A 722 -27.35 -17.71 -56.61
N VAL A 723 -27.17 -16.89 -57.65
CA VAL A 723 -28.25 -16.47 -58.55
C VAL A 723 -28.62 -17.70 -59.38
N PRO A 724 -29.88 -18.20 -59.34
CA PRO A 724 -30.36 -19.09 -60.39
C PRO A 724 -30.58 -18.25 -61.67
N LEU A 725 -30.09 -18.79 -62.78
CA LEU A 725 -30.09 -18.27 -64.16
C LEU A 725 -31.34 -17.48 -64.57
#